data_AF-A0A945FV66-F1
#
_entry.id   AF-A0A945FV66-F1
#
_cell.length_a   1.000
_cell.length_b   1.000
_cell.length_c   1.000
_cell.angle_alpha   90.00
_cell.angle_beta   90.00
_cell.angle_gamma   90.00
#
_symmetry.space_group_name_H-M   'P 1'
#
loop_
_entity.id
_entity.type
_entity.pdbx_description
1 polymer ?
#
loop_
_entity_poly.entity_id
_entity_poly.type
_entity_poly.pdbx_seq_one_letter_code
_entity_poly.pdbx_strand_id
1 'polypeptide(L)'
;MDDWSKEDVSTLKGVGPKLKEKLARLGINNKQQMLFHLPLRYEDRTLLTALGSIQPGQRVLIQAEILQSGVSFRRQGRSRRILMVKLSDGTGILTLRFFNFSASQQNNLQKGNWIRCFGEARMVMGSIEMVHPEYEKIDPDQPPPLNSFLTPVYPVTDGLHQLSLRKIMLQLITQLSQQGLTETLPLQWVETNHLPSVTQALQILHNPRNQGDVIKIQATQHPAQQRFIIEELTAHRLSLLQRRQQIQRLKCPSIKPSEHYQQQLLSGLEFELTNAQHRVIAELMHDFKINQPMMRLIQGDVGSGKTIVAAMAALPVIASGYQCALMAPTEILASQHFKNFSLWFEALGIKVTSLMGADKGKKRAIKEQLIASGEAQMIVGTHALFQASVKFNSLGLIIIDEQHRFGVDQRQALQKKADENIMPHQLIMTATPIPRTLAMSVYADLDYSQIDELPPGRTPVKTSIIAQSKRDDLINSVRTACAKGQQIYWVCTLIEESEVLQCEAAELTFENLHKQLPEISIGLVHGRMKAAEKELVINGFKDGTTQLLVATTVIEVGVDVPNASIMIIENPERLGLSQIHQLRGRVGRGNIESFCLLLVKSDLSKQVSNRLEVIRNHQDGFIIAEKDLEIRGAGEVMGTRQTGEASFRIVDLVRDKCWFSQAEQLAEILMQESESIQRQQLLDNWIGYKVEYSDVG
;
A
#
# COMPACT_ATOMS: atom_id res chain seq x y z
N MET A 1 4.15 -14.28 38.78
CA MET A 1 4.80 -12.97 39.00
C MET A 1 4.14 -12.03 38.03
N ASP A 2 3.60 -10.92 38.52
CA ASP A 2 3.01 -9.91 37.65
C ASP A 2 4.07 -9.42 36.67
N ASP A 3 3.75 -9.47 35.37
CA ASP A 3 4.62 -9.03 34.30
C ASP A 3 4.72 -7.50 34.37
N TRP A 4 5.82 -7.01 34.95
CA TRP A 4 6.09 -5.58 35.16
C TRP A 4 5.93 -4.77 33.87
N SER A 5 6.17 -5.39 32.71
CA SER A 5 6.13 -4.74 31.41
C SER A 5 4.68 -4.44 30.96
N LYS A 6 3.70 -5.18 31.47
CA LYS A 6 2.26 -4.97 31.19
C LYS A 6 1.64 -3.88 32.05
N GLU A 7 2.35 -3.36 33.05
CA GLU A 7 1.88 -2.24 33.87
C GLU A 7 1.62 -0.97 33.03
N ASP A 8 0.63 -0.19 33.45
CA ASP A 8 0.26 1.07 32.79
C ASP A 8 1.43 2.07 32.82
N VAL A 9 1.61 2.83 31.73
CA VAL A 9 2.65 3.87 31.64
C VAL A 9 2.50 4.96 32.70
N SER A 10 1.32 5.16 33.30
CA SER A 10 1.11 6.12 34.38
C SER A 10 1.89 5.80 35.66
N THR A 11 2.39 4.57 35.80
CA THR A 11 3.26 4.19 36.93
C THR A 11 4.66 4.81 36.84
N LEU A 12 5.06 5.30 35.65
CA LEU A 12 6.38 5.92 35.43
C LEU A 12 6.40 7.36 35.95
N LYS A 13 7.52 7.74 36.59
CA LYS A 13 7.66 9.08 37.16
C LYS A 13 7.69 10.12 36.04
N GLY A 14 6.78 11.09 36.13
CA GLY A 14 6.62 12.16 35.13
C GLY A 14 5.52 11.91 34.10
N VAL A 15 4.83 10.76 34.13
CA VAL A 15 3.68 10.47 33.28
C VAL A 15 2.38 10.82 33.99
N GLY A 16 1.99 12.10 33.91
CA GLY A 16 0.68 12.57 34.35
C GLY A 16 -0.45 12.24 33.35
N PRO A 17 -1.73 12.49 33.69
CA PRO A 17 -2.88 12.11 32.86
C PRO A 17 -2.82 12.71 31.45
N LYS A 18 -2.42 13.99 31.32
CA LYS A 18 -2.25 14.65 30.01
C LYS A 18 -1.17 14.02 29.14
N LEU A 19 -0.09 13.50 29.74
CA LEU A 19 0.99 12.85 29.00
C LEU A 19 0.57 11.43 28.60
N LYS A 20 -0.15 10.72 29.48
CA LYS A 20 -0.76 9.43 29.18
C LYS A 20 -1.69 9.51 27.97
N GLU A 21 -2.59 10.48 27.90
CA GLU A 21 -3.46 10.68 26.73
C GLU A 21 -2.67 10.88 25.43
N LYS A 22 -1.56 11.62 25.49
CA LYS A 22 -0.68 11.83 24.32
C LYS A 22 0.08 10.56 23.91
N LEU A 23 0.53 9.76 24.87
CA LEU A 23 1.12 8.45 24.61
C LEU A 23 0.10 7.47 24.03
N ALA A 24 -1.15 7.50 24.51
CA ALA A 24 -2.24 6.68 23.97
C ALA A 24 -2.55 7.02 22.51
N ARG A 25 -2.38 8.28 22.08
CA ARG A 25 -2.46 8.67 20.65
C ARG A 25 -1.35 8.06 19.78
N LEU A 26 -0.22 7.70 20.38
CA LEU A 26 0.85 6.92 19.74
C LEU A 26 0.62 5.39 19.86
N GLY A 27 -0.51 4.95 20.43
CA GLY A 27 -0.79 3.54 20.68
C GLY A 27 -0.10 2.98 21.93
N ILE A 28 0.46 3.84 22.79
CA ILE A 28 1.27 3.43 23.95
C ILE A 28 0.44 3.59 25.24
N ASN A 29 0.08 2.46 25.86
CA ASN A 29 -0.70 2.39 27.09
C ASN A 29 0.04 1.69 28.24
N ASN A 30 0.97 0.77 27.94
CA ASN A 30 1.77 0.06 28.93
C ASN A 30 3.28 0.22 28.72
N LYS A 31 4.08 -0.21 29.71
CA LYS A 31 5.55 -0.08 29.68
C LYS A 31 6.18 -0.85 28.51
N GLN A 32 5.65 -2.01 28.16
CA GLN A 32 6.10 -2.84 27.04
C GLN A 32 5.94 -2.09 25.70
N GLN A 33 4.75 -1.55 25.41
CA GLN A 33 4.50 -0.74 24.21
C GLN A 33 5.43 0.47 24.15
N MET A 34 5.75 1.07 25.29
CA MET A 34 6.74 2.15 25.35
C MET A 34 8.14 1.65 25.00
N LEU A 35 8.58 0.48 25.49
CA LEU A 35 9.87 -0.11 25.10
C LEU A 35 9.95 -0.43 23.59
N PHE A 36 8.85 -0.82 22.95
CA PHE A 36 8.82 -1.06 21.50
C PHE A 36 8.66 0.24 20.67
N HIS A 37 8.58 1.42 21.31
CA HIS A 37 8.61 2.72 20.63
C HIS A 37 10.05 3.10 20.26
N LEU A 38 10.57 2.49 19.19
CA LEU A 38 11.97 2.60 18.82
C LEU A 38 12.37 3.99 18.28
N PRO A 39 13.65 4.39 18.38
CA PRO A 39 14.15 5.63 17.80
C PRO A 39 14.11 5.63 16.27
N LEU A 40 13.73 6.76 15.66
CA LEU A 40 13.79 6.98 14.21
C LEU A 40 15.22 7.19 13.71
N ARG A 41 16.03 7.86 14.53
CA ARG A 41 17.42 8.19 14.25
C ARG A 41 18.16 8.45 15.55
N TYR A 42 19.47 8.60 15.42
CA TYR A 42 20.37 8.89 16.53
C TYR A 42 21.12 10.18 16.26
N GLU A 43 21.36 10.94 17.31
CA GLU A 43 22.16 12.15 17.30
C GLU A 43 23.44 11.91 18.11
N ASP A 44 24.59 12.24 17.52
CA ASP A 44 25.84 12.18 18.25
C ASP A 44 25.98 13.38 19.17
N ARG A 45 25.89 13.10 20.47
CA ARG A 45 26.11 14.05 21.57
C ARG A 45 27.18 13.51 22.53
N THR A 46 28.03 12.61 22.06
CA THR A 46 29.08 11.97 22.85
C THR A 46 30.36 12.81 22.90
N LEU A 47 30.57 13.66 21.89
CA LEU A 47 31.76 14.48 21.72
C LEU A 47 31.42 15.97 21.66
N LEU A 48 32.26 16.80 22.27
CA LEU A 48 32.22 18.25 22.13
C LEU A 48 32.98 18.68 20.89
N THR A 49 32.39 19.59 20.12
CA THR A 49 33.03 20.22 18.95
C THR A 49 33.46 21.63 19.33
N ALA A 50 34.73 21.96 19.09
CA ALA A 50 35.23 23.33 19.25
C ALA A 50 34.59 24.25 18.19
N LEU A 51 34.22 25.48 18.55
CA LEU A 51 33.54 26.41 17.66
C LEU A 51 34.36 26.72 16.39
N GLY A 52 35.68 26.77 16.52
CA GLY A 52 36.59 27.02 15.40
C GLY A 52 36.67 25.89 14.37
N SER A 53 36.25 24.66 14.71
CA SER A 53 36.29 23.50 13.82
C SER A 53 34.93 23.11 13.21
N ILE A 54 33.89 23.90 13.48
CA ILE A 54 32.53 23.62 13.01
C ILE A 54 32.45 23.81 11.49
N GLN A 55 31.96 22.78 10.79
CA GLN A 55 31.63 22.88 9.38
C GLN A 55 30.13 23.16 9.17
N PRO A 56 29.77 24.04 8.21
CA PRO A 56 28.36 24.28 7.87
C PRO A 56 27.64 23.01 7.44
N GLY A 57 26.37 22.87 7.87
CA GLY A 57 25.51 21.72 7.58
C GLY A 57 25.61 20.59 8.60
N GLN A 58 26.56 20.63 9.54
CA GLN A 58 26.70 19.61 10.58
C GLN A 58 25.85 19.93 11.81
N ARG A 59 25.36 18.87 12.49
CA ARG A 59 24.74 18.98 13.81
C ARG A 59 25.77 18.63 14.87
N VAL A 60 26.08 19.58 15.74
CA VAL A 60 27.21 19.47 16.67
C VAL A 60 26.79 19.84 18.09
N LEU A 61 27.42 19.19 19.07
CA LEU A 61 27.32 19.54 20.47
C LEU A 61 28.46 20.48 20.83
N ILE A 62 28.13 21.64 21.38
CA ILE A 62 29.10 22.67 21.74
C ILE A 62 28.93 23.11 23.19
N GLN A 63 30.00 23.63 23.77
CA GLN A 63 30.02 24.21 25.10
C GLN A 63 30.74 25.55 25.03
N ALA A 64 30.07 26.64 25.40
CA ALA A 64 30.59 27.98 25.21
C ALA A 64 30.00 29.00 26.19
N GLU A 65 30.75 30.08 26.42
CA GLU A 65 30.30 31.24 27.19
C GLU A 65 29.45 32.17 26.31
N ILE A 66 28.39 32.74 26.90
CA ILE A 66 27.61 33.79 26.26
C ILE A 66 28.33 35.12 26.36
N LEU A 67 28.86 35.61 25.23
CA LEU A 67 29.51 36.92 25.13
C LEU A 67 28.51 38.08 25.08
N GLN A 68 27.41 37.89 24.35
CA GLN A 68 26.41 38.92 24.10
C GLN A 68 25.04 38.29 23.91
N SER A 69 24.00 38.94 24.44
CA SER A 69 22.60 38.56 24.24
C SER A 69 21.77 39.81 24.00
N GLY A 70 20.96 39.83 22.95
CA GLY A 70 20.18 41.00 22.57
C GLY A 70 18.96 40.66 21.73
N VAL A 71 17.91 41.47 21.88
CA VAL A 71 16.67 41.34 21.09
C VAL A 71 16.68 42.36 19.96
N SER A 72 16.60 41.86 18.73
CA SER A 72 16.48 42.68 17.52
C SER A 72 15.03 42.68 17.01
N PHE A 73 14.64 43.75 16.32
CA PHE A 73 13.30 43.92 15.74
C PHE A 73 13.42 44.07 14.22
N ARG A 74 12.68 43.27 13.44
CA ARG A 74 12.65 43.41 11.98
C ARG A 74 11.76 44.60 11.59
N ARG A 75 12.31 45.56 10.83
CA ARG A 75 11.56 46.68 10.23
C ARG A 75 10.81 46.20 8.98
N GLN A 76 9.64 45.56 9.14
CA GLN A 76 8.57 45.53 8.12
C GLN A 76 7.31 44.83 8.68
N GLY A 77 6.22 45.59 8.81
CA GLY A 77 4.82 45.10 8.85
C GLY A 77 4.28 44.52 10.16
N ARG A 78 5.04 43.70 10.91
CA ARG A 78 4.71 43.23 12.26
C ARG A 78 6.01 43.00 13.03
N SER A 79 6.19 43.68 14.17
CA SER A 79 7.42 43.67 14.96
C SER A 79 7.72 42.28 15.55
N ARG A 80 8.26 41.36 14.74
CA ARG A 80 8.73 40.06 15.22
C ARG A 80 10.08 40.26 15.90
N ARG A 81 10.09 40.04 17.21
CA ARG A 81 11.28 40.08 18.09
C ARG A 81 12.13 38.85 17.80
N ILE A 82 13.43 39.04 17.63
CA ILE A 82 14.40 37.96 17.42
C ILE A 82 15.47 38.07 18.49
N LEU A 83 15.62 37.03 19.30
CA LEU A 83 16.71 36.95 20.28
C LEU A 83 17.96 36.39 19.58
N MET A 84 19.05 37.16 19.66
CA MET A 84 20.36 36.83 19.12
C MET A 84 21.35 36.71 20.26
N VAL A 85 22.03 35.57 20.36
CA VAL A 85 22.99 35.26 21.43
C VAL A 85 24.32 34.84 20.81
N LYS A 86 25.39 35.58 21.06
CA LYS A 86 26.74 35.24 20.59
C LYS A 86 27.47 34.42 21.65
N LEU A 87 28.03 33.32 21.20
CA LEU A 87 28.79 32.37 22.00
C LEU A 87 30.26 32.39 21.60
N SER A 88 31.15 32.16 22.55
CA SER A 88 32.55 31.85 22.28
C SER A 88 33.11 30.83 23.27
N ASP A 89 34.00 29.98 22.78
CA ASP A 89 34.77 29.00 23.55
C ASP A 89 36.28 29.31 23.49
N GLY A 90 36.66 30.49 22.98
CA GLY A 90 38.05 30.89 22.71
C GLY A 90 38.61 30.44 21.36
N THR A 91 37.99 29.48 20.67
CA THR A 91 38.43 28.99 19.35
C THR A 91 37.63 29.59 18.20
N GLY A 92 36.39 30.03 18.46
CA GLY A 92 35.53 30.63 17.46
C GLY A 92 34.37 31.41 18.06
N ILE A 93 33.50 31.92 17.18
CA ILE A 93 32.26 32.63 17.54
C ILE A 93 31.10 31.98 16.80
N LEU A 94 30.02 31.69 17.52
CA LEU A 94 28.78 31.16 16.96
C LEU A 94 27.58 31.96 17.45
N THR A 95 26.60 32.19 16.58
CA THR A 95 25.40 32.96 16.94
C THR A 95 24.16 32.07 17.04
N LEU A 96 23.51 32.05 18.20
CA LEU A 96 22.18 31.47 18.36
C LEU A 96 21.10 32.46 17.95
N ARG A 97 20.10 31.97 17.20
CA ARG A 97 18.94 32.77 16.78
C ARG A 97 17.64 32.09 17.23
N PHE A 98 16.79 32.84 17.91
CA PHE A 98 15.44 32.41 18.30
C PHE A 98 14.38 33.40 17.78
N PHE A 99 13.46 32.91 16.95
CA PHE A 99 12.32 33.68 16.43
C PHE A 99 11.14 33.71 17.41
N ASN A 100 10.98 32.65 18.19
CA ASN A 100 10.01 32.54 19.29
C ASN A 100 10.76 32.22 20.59
N PHE A 101 10.68 33.10 21.60
CA PHE A 101 11.35 32.90 22.88
C PHE A 101 10.52 33.42 24.05
N SER A 102 10.71 32.82 25.23
CA SER A 102 10.06 33.26 26.48
C SER A 102 10.94 34.22 27.28
N ALA A 103 10.35 34.96 28.23
CA ALA A 103 11.12 35.82 29.14
C ALA A 103 12.12 35.02 30.00
N SER A 104 11.74 33.81 30.43
CA SER A 104 12.63 32.89 31.13
C SER A 104 13.82 32.47 30.25
N GLN A 105 13.57 32.21 28.97
CA GLN A 105 14.62 31.87 28.01
C GLN A 105 15.64 33.00 27.85
N GLN A 106 15.16 34.25 27.76
CA GLN A 106 16.00 35.44 27.69
C GLN A 106 16.85 35.62 28.97
N ASN A 107 16.29 35.36 30.14
CA ASN A 107 17.03 35.45 31.42
C ASN A 107 18.08 34.35 31.57
N ASN A 108 17.82 33.15 31.07
CA ASN A 108 18.80 32.06 31.10
C ASN A 108 19.97 32.33 30.13
N LEU A 109 19.71 33.02 29.02
CA LEU A 109 20.70 33.36 27.99
C LEU A 109 21.31 34.76 28.19
N GLN A 110 21.70 35.10 29.41
CA GLN A 110 22.41 36.35 29.72
C GLN A 110 23.93 36.21 29.58
N LYS A 111 24.60 37.34 29.36
CA LYS A 111 26.06 37.42 29.25
C LYS A 111 26.74 36.82 30.49
N GLY A 112 27.84 36.09 30.27
CA GLY A 112 28.64 35.44 31.33
C GLY A 112 28.13 34.05 31.75
N ASN A 113 26.93 33.66 31.35
CA ASN A 113 26.48 32.28 31.56
C ASN A 113 27.16 31.34 30.56
N TRP A 114 27.49 30.13 31.02
CA TRP A 114 27.91 29.03 30.17
C TRP A 114 26.73 28.16 29.79
N ILE A 115 26.73 27.72 28.53
CA ILE A 115 25.70 26.81 28.02
C ILE A 115 26.34 25.66 27.25
N ARG A 116 25.67 24.51 27.32
CA ARG A 116 25.86 23.42 26.36
C ARG A 116 24.69 23.43 25.40
N CYS A 117 24.95 23.42 24.11
CA CYS A 117 23.87 23.38 23.12
C CYS A 117 24.16 22.46 21.95
N PHE A 118 23.09 21.91 21.38
CA PHE A 118 23.10 21.01 20.25
C PHE A 118 22.18 21.55 19.16
N GLY A 119 22.72 21.70 17.96
CA GLY A 119 21.99 22.29 16.85
C GLY A 119 22.71 22.12 15.51
N GLU A 120 21.99 22.39 14.43
CA GLU A 120 22.56 22.44 13.09
C GLU A 120 23.27 23.78 12.89
N ALA A 121 24.57 23.72 12.57
CA ALA A 121 25.37 24.89 12.26
C ALA A 121 25.14 25.29 10.79
N ARG A 122 24.68 26.52 10.57
CA ARG A 122 24.43 27.08 9.24
C ARG A 122 25.32 28.28 8.98
N MET A 123 25.76 28.46 7.75
CA MET A 123 26.53 29.63 7.35
C MET A 123 25.59 30.72 6.84
N VAL A 124 25.59 31.88 7.48
CA VAL A 124 24.79 33.04 7.08
C VAL A 124 25.65 34.30 7.12
N MET A 125 25.77 34.96 5.96
CA MET A 125 26.53 36.21 5.79
C MET A 125 27.96 36.14 6.38
N GLY A 126 28.64 35.01 6.19
CA GLY A 126 30.02 34.80 6.67
C GLY A 126 30.13 34.40 8.15
N SER A 127 29.02 34.25 8.88
CA SER A 127 28.99 33.83 10.28
C SER A 127 28.26 32.50 10.46
N ILE A 128 28.74 31.68 11.39
CA ILE A 128 28.08 30.42 11.76
C ILE A 128 26.95 30.73 12.75
N GLU A 129 25.77 30.20 12.47
CA GLU A 129 24.59 30.34 13.32
C GLU A 129 23.89 29.01 13.59
N MET A 130 23.21 28.93 14.72
CA MET A 130 22.26 27.87 15.03
C MET A 130 20.88 28.49 15.30
N VAL A 131 19.87 27.99 14.60
CA VAL A 131 18.48 28.45 14.75
C VAL A 131 17.74 27.49 15.68
N HIS A 132 17.21 28.00 16.80
CA HIS A 132 16.48 27.21 17.79
C HIS A 132 17.18 25.90 18.24
N PRO A 133 18.45 25.95 18.71
CA PRO A 133 19.11 24.75 19.24
C PRO A 133 18.46 24.27 20.55
N GLU A 134 18.67 22.99 20.88
CA GLU A 134 18.46 22.50 22.24
C GLU A 134 19.63 22.97 23.10
N TYR A 135 19.36 23.51 24.30
CA TYR A 135 20.42 23.99 25.17
C TYR A 135 20.10 23.76 26.65
N GLU A 136 21.16 23.67 27.44
CA GLU A 136 21.11 23.65 28.90
C GLU A 136 22.14 24.62 29.47
N LYS A 137 21.80 25.27 30.59
CA LYS A 137 22.75 26.08 31.34
C LYS A 137 23.66 25.14 32.12
N ILE A 138 24.95 25.40 32.08
CA ILE A 138 25.96 24.59 32.77
C ILE A 138 26.78 25.47 33.70
N ASP A 139 27.37 24.83 34.69
CA ASP A 139 28.47 25.38 35.47
C ASP A 139 29.79 24.97 34.77
N PRO A 140 30.67 25.90 34.37
CA PRO A 140 31.94 25.55 33.75
C PRO A 140 32.87 24.77 34.69
N ASP A 141 32.74 24.96 36.01
CA ASP A 141 33.58 24.27 37.00
C ASP A 141 33.07 22.85 37.30
N GLN A 142 31.79 22.58 37.02
CA GLN A 142 31.16 21.26 37.16
C GLN A 142 30.23 20.97 35.98
N PRO A 143 30.78 20.77 34.76
CA PRO A 143 29.96 20.53 33.59
C PRO A 143 29.26 19.16 33.71
N PRO A 144 28.01 19.02 33.25
CA PRO A 144 27.35 17.72 33.23
C PRO A 144 28.16 16.73 32.38
N PRO A 145 28.22 15.44 32.75
CA PRO A 145 28.98 14.45 32.01
C PRO A 145 28.44 14.34 30.57
N LEU A 146 29.33 14.00 29.64
CA LEU A 146 28.93 13.69 28.27
C LEU A 146 28.21 12.34 28.25
N ASN A 147 27.28 12.20 27.31
CA ASN A 147 26.59 10.93 27.14
C ASN A 147 27.58 9.88 26.62
N SER A 148 27.60 8.71 27.24
CA SER A 148 28.37 7.55 26.76
C SER A 148 27.70 6.82 25.59
N PHE A 149 26.51 7.27 25.19
CA PHE A 149 25.67 6.67 24.17
C PHE A 149 25.21 7.75 23.19
N LEU A 150 24.88 7.35 21.96
CA LEU A 150 24.16 8.29 21.09
C LEU A 150 22.81 8.62 21.67
N THR A 151 22.34 9.83 21.36
CA THR A 151 21.05 10.31 21.82
C THR A 151 19.96 9.86 20.85
N PRO A 152 19.00 9.02 21.28
CA PRO A 152 17.90 8.58 20.42
C PRO A 152 16.90 9.72 20.17
N VAL A 153 16.37 9.76 18.95
CA VAL A 153 15.28 10.65 18.55
C VAL A 153 14.05 9.80 18.23
N TYR A 154 12.99 9.98 19.00
CA TYR A 154 11.77 9.17 18.91
C TYR A 154 10.71 9.81 18.01
N PRO A 155 9.77 9.04 17.45
CA PRO A 155 8.55 9.62 16.88
C PRO A 155 7.75 10.37 17.96
N VAL A 156 7.19 11.54 17.60
CA VAL A 156 6.43 12.40 18.53
C VAL A 156 5.12 12.88 17.88
N THR A 157 4.10 13.10 18.71
CA THR A 157 2.84 13.76 18.34
C THR A 157 2.79 15.18 18.90
N ASP A 158 1.82 15.97 18.46
CA ASP A 158 1.68 17.37 18.89
C ASP A 158 1.62 17.50 20.43
N GLY A 159 2.40 18.44 20.95
CA GLY A 159 2.57 18.68 22.38
C GLY A 159 3.38 17.61 23.13
N LEU A 160 4.04 16.67 22.46
CA LEU A 160 4.93 15.68 23.07
C LEU A 160 6.40 15.99 22.69
N HIS A 161 7.27 16.08 23.69
CA HIS A 161 8.65 16.56 23.49
C HIS A 161 9.69 15.45 23.68
N GLN A 162 10.78 15.51 22.89
CA GLN A 162 11.88 14.53 22.93
C GLN A 162 12.49 14.37 24.33
N LEU A 163 12.64 15.46 25.09
CA LEU A 163 13.22 15.42 26.44
C LEU A 163 12.37 14.60 27.41
N SER A 164 11.04 14.71 27.32
CA SER A 164 10.12 13.94 28.15
C SER A 164 10.20 12.45 27.83
N LEU A 165 10.18 12.09 26.53
CA LEU A 165 10.33 10.70 26.11
C LEU A 165 11.66 10.09 26.55
N ARG A 166 12.78 10.79 26.35
CA ARG A 166 14.11 10.32 26.76
C ARG A 166 14.17 10.04 28.27
N LYS A 167 13.57 10.88 29.11
CA LYS A 167 13.51 10.66 30.57
C LYS A 167 12.69 9.43 30.95
N ILE A 168 11.57 9.20 30.27
CA ILE A 168 10.72 8.03 30.50
C ILE A 168 11.44 6.76 30.05
N MET A 169 12.05 6.80 28.86
CA MET A 169 12.82 5.68 28.30
C MET A 169 14.02 5.31 29.16
N LEU A 170 14.74 6.29 29.71
CA LEU A 170 15.86 6.01 30.62
C LEU A 170 15.40 5.23 31.87
N GLN A 171 14.24 5.59 32.45
CA GLN A 171 13.65 4.85 33.57
C GLN A 171 13.31 3.41 33.17
N LEU A 172 12.71 3.24 31.99
CA LEU A 172 12.32 1.92 31.47
C LEU A 172 13.52 1.04 31.15
N ILE A 173 14.55 1.57 30.50
CA ILE A 173 15.78 0.82 30.21
C ILE A 173 16.48 0.40 31.50
N THR A 174 16.49 1.27 32.52
CA THR A 174 17.05 0.91 33.84
C THR A 174 16.29 -0.26 34.47
N GLN A 175 14.96 -0.22 34.43
CA GLN A 175 14.12 -1.31 34.94
C GLN A 175 14.30 -2.59 34.11
N LEU A 176 14.37 -2.47 32.78
CA LEU A 176 14.62 -3.56 31.84
C LEU A 176 15.95 -4.27 32.14
N SER A 177 17.01 -3.54 32.49
CA SER A 177 18.30 -4.12 32.88
C SER A 177 18.24 -4.95 34.17
N GLN A 178 17.28 -4.69 35.05
CA GLN A 178 17.15 -5.37 36.34
C GLN A 178 16.23 -6.58 36.27
N GLN A 179 15.12 -6.47 35.51
CA GLN A 179 14.04 -7.46 35.51
C GLN A 179 14.00 -8.29 34.22
N GLY A 180 14.60 -7.81 33.13
CA GLY A 180 14.51 -8.44 31.81
C GLY A 180 13.10 -8.44 31.22
N LEU A 181 12.97 -9.01 30.03
CA LEU A 181 11.69 -9.39 29.43
C LEU A 181 11.71 -10.87 29.09
N THR A 182 10.53 -11.48 29.05
CA THR A 182 10.37 -12.82 28.50
C THR A 182 10.72 -12.81 27.02
N GLU A 183 11.45 -13.85 26.61
CA GLU A 183 11.95 -14.01 25.24
C GLU A 183 10.77 -14.27 24.29
N THR A 184 10.69 -13.50 23.21
CA THR A 184 9.57 -13.49 22.25
C THR A 184 9.75 -14.52 21.13
N LEU A 185 10.97 -15.02 20.95
CA LEU A 185 11.32 -16.01 19.93
C LEU A 185 11.73 -17.35 20.57
N PRO A 186 11.60 -18.49 19.87
CA PRO A 186 12.11 -19.76 20.37
C PRO A 186 13.62 -19.69 20.60
N LEU A 187 14.09 -20.10 21.77
CA LEU A 187 15.51 -19.95 22.17
C LEU A 187 16.49 -20.59 21.18
N GLN A 188 16.19 -21.80 20.72
CA GLN A 188 16.99 -22.51 19.71
C GLN A 188 17.14 -21.70 18.42
N TRP A 189 16.09 -20.98 18.02
CA TRP A 189 16.09 -20.18 16.81
C TRP A 189 16.96 -18.93 16.97
N VAL A 190 16.90 -18.27 18.14
CA VAL A 190 17.75 -17.12 18.48
C VAL A 190 19.23 -17.51 18.46
N GLU A 191 19.58 -18.65 19.07
CA GLU A 191 20.96 -19.15 19.13
C GLU A 191 21.51 -19.52 17.75
N THR A 192 20.72 -20.24 16.94
CA THR A 192 21.11 -20.68 15.60
C THR A 192 21.37 -19.49 14.66
N ASN A 193 20.59 -18.41 14.80
CA ASN A 193 20.73 -17.21 13.97
C ASN A 193 21.64 -16.14 14.59
N HIS A 194 22.31 -16.44 15.71
CA HIS A 194 23.20 -15.52 16.43
C HIS A 194 22.57 -14.15 16.73
N LEU A 195 21.28 -14.12 17.06
CA LEU A 195 20.57 -12.89 17.38
C LEU A 195 20.68 -12.56 18.87
N PRO A 196 20.71 -11.27 19.26
CA PRO A 196 20.64 -10.88 20.66
C PRO A 196 19.29 -11.26 21.28
N SER A 197 19.21 -11.39 22.60
CA SER A 197 17.91 -11.54 23.29
C SER A 197 17.04 -10.29 23.13
N VAL A 198 15.72 -10.39 23.38
CA VAL A 198 14.81 -9.23 23.30
C VAL A 198 15.29 -8.07 24.18
N THR A 199 15.77 -8.41 25.38
CA THR A 199 16.28 -7.46 26.37
C THR A 199 17.54 -6.77 25.85
N GLN A 200 18.48 -7.53 25.29
CA GLN A 200 19.73 -7.00 24.73
C GLN A 200 19.45 -6.13 23.51
N ALA A 201 18.55 -6.54 22.62
CA ALA A 201 18.19 -5.80 21.43
C ALA A 201 17.60 -4.42 21.78
N LEU A 202 16.63 -4.37 22.70
CA LEU A 202 16.05 -3.11 23.18
C LEU A 202 17.11 -2.19 23.82
N GLN A 203 18.00 -2.76 24.65
CA GLN A 203 19.08 -1.98 25.26
C GLN A 203 20.01 -1.36 24.22
N ILE A 204 20.40 -2.13 23.19
CA ILE A 204 21.29 -1.65 22.12
C ILE A 204 20.61 -0.55 21.29
N LEU A 205 19.34 -0.74 20.92
CA LEU A 205 18.64 0.23 20.08
C LEU A 205 18.30 1.50 20.85
N HIS A 206 17.98 1.46 22.13
CA HIS A 206 17.74 2.70 22.87
C HIS A 206 19.03 3.40 23.29
N ASN A 207 20.11 2.64 23.52
CA ASN A 207 21.39 3.15 24.01
C ASN A 207 22.58 2.53 23.23
N PRO A 208 22.82 2.94 21.97
CA PRO A 208 23.94 2.42 21.18
C PRO A 208 25.27 2.99 21.68
N ARG A 209 26.26 2.12 21.95
CA ARG A 209 27.55 2.45 22.57
C ARG A 209 28.69 2.69 21.57
N ASN A 210 28.82 1.84 20.55
CA ASN A 210 30.01 1.82 19.70
C ASN A 210 29.73 2.49 18.35
N GLN A 211 30.66 3.30 17.84
CA GLN A 211 30.54 3.90 16.50
C GLN A 211 30.30 2.86 15.39
N GLY A 212 30.86 1.66 15.52
CA GLY A 212 30.59 0.54 14.60
C GLY A 212 29.14 0.06 14.64
N ASP A 213 28.52 0.03 15.83
CA ASP A 213 27.10 -0.32 15.99
C ASP A 213 26.23 0.77 15.40
N VAL A 214 26.61 2.05 15.56
CA VAL A 214 25.90 3.19 14.98
C VAL A 214 25.85 3.12 13.46
N ILE A 215 26.97 2.86 12.81
CA ILE A 215 27.04 2.75 11.34
C ILE A 215 26.14 1.60 10.88
N LYS A 216 26.22 0.44 11.55
CA LYS A 216 25.34 -0.69 11.25
C LYS A 216 23.88 -0.38 11.51
N ILE A 217 23.56 0.33 12.58
CA ILE A 217 22.19 0.72 12.94
C ILE A 217 21.62 1.70 11.91
N GLN A 218 22.40 2.68 11.48
CA GLN A 218 22.03 3.63 10.42
C GLN A 218 21.83 2.92 9.08
N ALA A 219 22.64 1.90 8.78
CA ALA A 219 22.50 1.07 7.59
C ALA A 219 21.41 -0.01 7.71
N THR A 220 20.74 -0.14 8.85
CA THR A 220 19.77 -1.22 9.14
C THR A 220 20.35 -2.63 9.05
N GLN A 221 21.62 -2.77 9.42
CA GLN A 221 22.39 -4.02 9.35
C GLN A 221 22.72 -4.59 10.74
N HIS A 222 22.28 -3.93 11.81
CA HIS A 222 22.60 -4.36 13.16
C HIS A 222 21.72 -5.56 13.57
N PRO A 223 22.27 -6.64 14.17
CA PRO A 223 21.49 -7.82 14.59
C PRO A 223 20.28 -7.50 15.47
N ALA A 224 20.41 -6.51 16.36
CA ALA A 224 19.29 -6.01 17.18
C ALA A 224 18.12 -5.45 16.34
N GLN A 225 18.36 -4.80 15.20
CA GLN A 225 17.30 -4.34 14.31
C GLN A 225 16.75 -5.49 13.47
N GLN A 226 17.62 -6.33 12.93
CA GLN A 226 17.24 -7.51 12.15
C GLN A 226 16.31 -8.42 12.94
N ARG A 227 16.60 -8.63 14.23
CA ARG A 227 15.71 -9.33 15.14
C ARG A 227 14.28 -8.77 15.11
N PHE A 228 14.10 -7.47 15.32
CA PHE A 228 12.76 -6.88 15.34
C PHE A 228 12.08 -6.78 13.97
N ILE A 229 12.87 -6.68 12.90
CA ILE A 229 12.36 -6.82 11.52
C ILE A 229 11.75 -8.22 11.34
N ILE A 230 12.47 -9.26 11.77
CA ILE A 230 12.01 -10.64 11.69
C ILE A 230 10.80 -10.87 12.61
N GLU A 231 10.84 -10.38 13.86
CA GLU A 231 9.70 -10.51 14.78
C GLU A 231 8.45 -9.84 14.22
N GLU A 232 8.56 -8.63 13.69
CA GLU A 232 7.41 -7.92 13.12
C GLU A 232 6.87 -8.64 11.88
N LEU A 233 7.72 -9.04 10.94
CA LEU A 233 7.31 -9.85 9.78
C LEU A 233 6.60 -11.15 10.20
N THR A 234 7.16 -11.83 11.20
CA THR A 234 6.62 -13.08 11.76
C THR A 234 5.28 -12.84 12.43
N ALA A 235 5.10 -11.73 13.14
CA ALA A 235 3.86 -11.39 13.84
C ALA A 235 2.71 -11.17 12.87
N HIS A 236 2.99 -10.42 11.80
CA HIS A 236 2.03 -10.21 10.71
C HIS A 236 1.68 -11.54 10.03
N ARG A 237 2.68 -12.39 9.74
CA ARG A 237 2.44 -13.71 9.15
C ARG A 237 1.60 -14.60 10.07
N LEU A 238 1.90 -14.64 11.37
CA LEU A 238 1.15 -15.40 12.37
C LEU A 238 -0.30 -14.97 12.49
N SER A 239 -0.55 -13.65 12.52
CA SER A 239 -1.91 -13.11 12.54
C SER A 239 -2.74 -13.62 11.35
N LEU A 240 -2.15 -13.63 10.16
CA LEU A 240 -2.80 -14.12 8.94
C LEU A 240 -2.97 -15.65 8.94
N LEU A 241 -1.99 -16.40 9.44
CA LEU A 241 -2.08 -17.87 9.57
C LEU A 241 -3.14 -18.29 10.60
N GLN A 242 -3.26 -17.60 11.74
CA GLN A 242 -4.31 -17.86 12.73
C GLN A 242 -5.69 -17.60 12.13
N ARG A 243 -5.86 -16.50 11.39
CA ARG A 243 -7.10 -16.20 10.66
C ARG A 243 -7.42 -17.29 9.64
N ARG A 244 -6.43 -17.73 8.87
CA ARG A 244 -6.59 -18.84 7.91
C ARG A 244 -7.04 -20.12 8.61
N GLN A 245 -6.43 -20.48 9.74
CA GLN A 245 -6.86 -21.66 10.50
C GLN A 245 -8.28 -21.53 11.06
N GLN A 246 -8.69 -20.34 11.51
CA GLN A 246 -10.07 -20.10 11.96
C GLN A 246 -11.06 -20.31 10.81
N ILE A 247 -10.77 -19.77 9.62
CA ILE A 247 -11.57 -19.95 8.41
C ILE A 247 -11.63 -21.43 8.00
N GLN A 248 -10.50 -22.13 7.99
CA GLN A 248 -10.42 -23.55 7.60
C GLN A 248 -11.20 -24.49 8.52
N ARG A 249 -11.53 -24.07 9.75
CA ARG A 249 -12.39 -24.83 10.68
C ARG A 249 -13.88 -24.67 10.40
N LEU A 250 -14.27 -23.67 9.61
CA LEU A 250 -15.67 -23.45 9.23
C LEU A 250 -16.09 -24.52 8.23
N LYS A 251 -17.39 -24.87 8.23
CA LYS A 251 -17.92 -25.78 7.22
C LYS A 251 -18.01 -25.05 5.88
N CYS A 252 -17.80 -25.77 4.79
CA CYS A 252 -17.94 -25.25 3.43
C CYS A 252 -18.94 -26.10 2.63
N PRO A 253 -19.42 -25.59 1.47
CA PRO A 253 -20.16 -26.38 0.50
C PRO A 253 -19.38 -27.64 0.09
N SER A 254 -20.05 -28.78 0.00
CA SER A 254 -19.41 -30.02 -0.48
C SER A 254 -19.50 -30.08 -2.00
N ILE A 255 -18.38 -29.89 -2.67
CA ILE A 255 -18.31 -29.86 -4.14
C ILE A 255 -17.92 -31.25 -4.63
N LYS A 256 -18.79 -31.87 -5.42
CA LYS A 256 -18.49 -33.15 -6.07
C LYS A 256 -17.74 -32.86 -7.37
N PRO A 257 -16.56 -33.47 -7.59
CA PRO A 257 -15.86 -33.31 -8.86
C PRO A 257 -16.71 -33.88 -9.99
N SER A 258 -17.15 -33.02 -10.90
CA SER A 258 -17.81 -33.39 -12.15
C SER A 258 -17.14 -32.62 -13.28
N GLU A 259 -16.45 -33.35 -14.15
CA GLU A 259 -15.76 -32.75 -15.29
C GLU A 259 -16.69 -32.55 -16.49
N HIS A 260 -17.96 -33.01 -16.42
CA HIS A 260 -18.86 -33.03 -17.57
C HIS A 260 -19.09 -31.64 -18.17
N TYR A 261 -19.50 -30.67 -17.36
CA TYR A 261 -19.70 -29.29 -17.82
C TYR A 261 -18.39 -28.63 -18.23
N GLN A 262 -17.28 -28.96 -17.56
CA GLN A 262 -15.97 -28.40 -17.87
C GLN A 262 -15.50 -28.85 -19.26
N GLN A 263 -15.62 -30.14 -19.57
CA GLN A 263 -15.27 -30.69 -20.88
C GLN A 263 -16.19 -30.15 -21.99
N GLN A 264 -17.49 -30.00 -21.73
CA GLN A 264 -18.43 -29.40 -22.67
C GLN A 264 -18.15 -27.92 -22.93
N LEU A 265 -17.76 -27.16 -21.90
CA LEU A 265 -17.38 -25.78 -22.09
C LEU A 265 -16.10 -25.70 -22.93
N LEU A 266 -15.07 -26.48 -22.58
CA LEU A 266 -13.79 -26.50 -23.30
C LEU A 266 -13.96 -26.85 -24.78
N SER A 267 -14.82 -27.81 -25.13
CA SER A 267 -15.07 -28.18 -26.52
C SER A 267 -15.84 -27.11 -27.31
N GLY A 268 -16.54 -26.20 -26.63
CA GLY A 268 -17.25 -25.07 -27.23
C GLY A 268 -16.43 -23.78 -27.37
N LEU A 269 -15.19 -23.75 -26.86
CA LEU A 269 -14.33 -22.56 -26.98
C LEU A 269 -13.66 -22.51 -28.34
N GLU A 270 -13.58 -21.29 -28.91
CA GLU A 270 -12.84 -21.02 -30.16
C GLU A 270 -11.32 -20.87 -29.95
N PHE A 271 -10.83 -21.13 -28.73
CA PHE A 271 -9.43 -20.98 -28.34
C PHE A 271 -9.03 -22.05 -27.32
N GLU A 272 -7.74 -22.36 -27.28
CA GLU A 272 -7.16 -23.27 -26.30
C GLU A 272 -6.72 -22.50 -25.04
N LEU A 273 -6.82 -23.17 -23.89
CA LEU A 273 -6.30 -22.62 -22.65
C LEU A 273 -4.76 -22.72 -22.61
N THR A 274 -4.15 -21.74 -21.96
CA THR A 274 -2.71 -21.73 -21.67
C THR A 274 -2.36 -22.76 -20.59
N ASN A 275 -1.08 -23.16 -20.50
CA ASN A 275 -0.63 -24.08 -19.45
C ASN A 275 -0.80 -23.43 -18.06
N ALA A 276 -0.57 -22.12 -17.97
CA ALA A 276 -0.80 -21.37 -16.73
C ALA A 276 -2.28 -21.43 -16.30
N GLN A 277 -3.23 -21.27 -17.23
CA GLN A 277 -4.66 -21.41 -16.93
C GLN A 277 -5.01 -22.84 -16.49
N HIS A 278 -4.50 -23.87 -17.18
CA HIS A 278 -4.70 -25.27 -16.77
C HIS A 278 -4.18 -25.55 -15.36
N ARG A 279 -2.98 -25.06 -15.03
CA ARG A 279 -2.38 -25.18 -13.70
C ARG A 279 -3.27 -24.54 -12.63
N VAL A 280 -3.72 -23.30 -12.83
CA VAL A 280 -4.59 -22.61 -11.87
C VAL A 280 -5.96 -23.29 -11.73
N ILE A 281 -6.53 -23.80 -12.82
CA ILE A 281 -7.77 -24.60 -12.76
C ILE A 281 -7.56 -25.87 -11.93
N ALA A 282 -6.44 -26.58 -12.10
CA ALA A 282 -6.13 -27.77 -11.33
C ALA A 282 -5.96 -27.47 -9.82
N GLU A 283 -5.31 -26.34 -9.49
CA GLU A 283 -5.20 -25.85 -8.10
C GLU A 283 -6.59 -25.59 -7.49
N LEU A 284 -7.50 -24.92 -8.22
CA LEU A 284 -8.88 -24.70 -7.78
C LEU A 284 -9.67 -26.01 -7.58
N MET A 285 -9.51 -26.96 -8.50
CA MET A 285 -10.16 -28.27 -8.38
C MET A 285 -9.61 -29.07 -7.20
N HIS A 286 -8.34 -28.87 -6.85
CA HIS A 286 -7.76 -29.45 -5.64
C HIS A 286 -8.39 -28.85 -4.38
N ASP A 287 -8.53 -27.52 -4.32
CA ASP A 287 -9.13 -26.85 -3.17
C ASP A 287 -10.57 -27.31 -2.92
N PHE A 288 -11.37 -27.49 -3.97
CA PHE A 288 -12.74 -28.01 -3.85
C PHE A 288 -12.83 -29.46 -3.35
N LYS A 289 -11.75 -30.25 -3.49
CA LYS A 289 -11.68 -31.61 -2.92
C LYS A 289 -11.32 -31.60 -1.44
N ILE A 290 -10.70 -30.53 -0.95
CA ILE A 290 -10.38 -30.34 0.45
C ILE A 290 -11.66 -29.82 1.12
N ASN A 291 -12.14 -30.50 2.17
CA ASN A 291 -13.35 -30.09 2.92
C ASN A 291 -13.08 -28.86 3.81
N GLN A 292 -12.58 -27.77 3.21
CA GLN A 292 -12.27 -26.50 3.86
C GLN A 292 -12.71 -25.35 2.93
N PRO A 293 -13.14 -24.20 3.48
CA PRO A 293 -13.40 -23.02 2.66
C PRO A 293 -12.16 -22.62 1.87
N MET A 294 -12.33 -22.47 0.55
CA MET A 294 -11.26 -22.01 -0.34
C MET A 294 -11.19 -20.49 -0.25
N MET A 295 -10.00 -19.93 -0.09
CA MET A 295 -9.74 -18.50 -0.11
C MET A 295 -8.54 -18.25 -1.03
N ARG A 296 -8.79 -18.03 -2.32
CA ARG A 296 -7.72 -17.96 -3.33
C ARG A 296 -7.68 -16.64 -4.08
N LEU A 297 -6.49 -16.07 -4.22
CA LEU A 297 -6.18 -14.93 -5.07
C LEU A 297 -5.56 -15.42 -6.39
N ILE A 298 -6.29 -15.24 -7.48
CA ILE A 298 -5.77 -15.36 -8.85
C ILE A 298 -5.26 -14.01 -9.31
N GLN A 299 -3.99 -13.99 -9.67
CA GLN A 299 -3.37 -12.86 -10.31
C GLN A 299 -2.94 -13.21 -11.73
N GLY A 300 -3.19 -12.28 -12.64
CA GLY A 300 -2.67 -12.37 -14.00
C GLY A 300 -2.79 -11.03 -14.68
N ASP A 301 -2.00 -10.81 -15.74
CA ASP A 301 -2.04 -9.55 -16.49
C ASP A 301 -3.43 -9.30 -17.12
N VAL A 302 -3.72 -8.07 -17.51
CA VAL A 302 -4.93 -7.69 -18.25
C VAL A 302 -5.00 -8.53 -19.52
N GLY A 303 -6.06 -9.33 -19.67
CA GLY A 303 -6.23 -10.21 -20.83
C GLY A 303 -5.61 -11.60 -20.69
N SER A 304 -5.06 -11.99 -19.53
CA SER A 304 -4.54 -13.34 -19.28
C SER A 304 -5.62 -14.44 -19.18
N GLY A 305 -6.90 -14.11 -19.40
CA GLY A 305 -8.01 -15.07 -19.32
C GLY A 305 -8.46 -15.43 -17.90
N LYS A 306 -8.29 -14.56 -16.90
CA LYS A 306 -8.82 -14.76 -15.54
C LYS A 306 -10.31 -15.12 -15.53
N THR A 307 -11.10 -14.50 -16.40
CA THR A 307 -12.55 -14.73 -16.50
C THR A 307 -12.91 -16.15 -16.92
N ILE A 308 -12.15 -16.79 -17.83
CA ILE A 308 -12.42 -18.18 -18.21
C ILE A 308 -12.05 -19.14 -17.07
N VAL A 309 -10.98 -18.86 -16.32
CA VAL A 309 -10.64 -19.63 -15.11
C VAL A 309 -11.74 -19.54 -14.06
N ALA A 310 -12.31 -18.35 -13.83
CA ALA A 310 -13.46 -18.16 -12.96
C ALA A 310 -14.70 -18.94 -13.42
N ALA A 311 -14.98 -18.96 -14.73
CA ALA A 311 -16.07 -19.76 -15.27
C ALA A 311 -15.85 -21.27 -15.03
N MET A 312 -14.63 -21.77 -15.28
CA MET A 312 -14.26 -23.17 -15.02
C MET A 312 -14.37 -23.55 -13.54
N ALA A 313 -14.13 -22.60 -12.62
CA ALA A 313 -14.30 -22.78 -11.18
C ALA A 313 -15.78 -22.84 -10.75
N ALA A 314 -16.67 -22.09 -11.41
CA ALA A 314 -18.09 -22.05 -11.08
C ALA A 314 -18.84 -23.33 -11.47
N LEU A 315 -18.43 -24.01 -12.54
CA LEU A 315 -19.09 -25.21 -13.06
C LEU A 315 -19.25 -26.37 -12.05
N PRO A 316 -18.21 -26.83 -11.33
CA PRO A 316 -18.37 -27.91 -10.34
C PRO A 316 -19.24 -27.51 -9.15
N VAL A 317 -19.24 -26.23 -8.78
CA VAL A 317 -20.10 -25.68 -7.71
C VAL A 317 -21.57 -25.74 -8.14
N ILE A 318 -21.86 -25.28 -9.36
CA ILE A 318 -23.20 -25.32 -9.97
C ILE A 318 -23.67 -26.77 -10.16
N ALA A 319 -22.80 -27.66 -10.63
CA ALA A 319 -23.10 -29.09 -10.76
C ALA A 319 -23.44 -29.75 -9.41
N SER A 320 -22.93 -29.20 -8.31
CA SER A 320 -23.20 -29.67 -6.95
C SER A 320 -24.47 -29.07 -6.34
N GLY A 321 -25.23 -28.26 -7.10
CA GLY A 321 -26.50 -27.68 -6.66
C GLY A 321 -26.38 -26.34 -5.92
N TYR A 322 -25.20 -25.72 -5.95
CA TYR A 322 -24.96 -24.41 -5.34
C TYR A 322 -24.93 -23.29 -6.37
N GLN A 323 -25.33 -22.10 -5.96
CA GLN A 323 -25.25 -20.87 -6.74
C GLN A 323 -23.85 -20.25 -6.65
N CYS A 324 -23.43 -19.59 -7.73
CA CYS A 324 -22.22 -18.79 -7.80
C CYS A 324 -22.55 -17.30 -7.96
N ALA A 325 -21.83 -16.43 -7.26
CA ALA A 325 -21.96 -14.99 -7.41
C ALA A 325 -20.64 -14.38 -7.89
N LEU A 326 -20.65 -13.68 -9.02
CA LEU A 326 -19.53 -12.85 -9.49
C LEU A 326 -19.83 -11.38 -9.26
N MET A 327 -18.88 -10.71 -8.64
CA MET A 327 -18.95 -9.32 -8.29
C MET A 327 -17.93 -8.49 -9.07
N ALA A 328 -18.40 -7.42 -9.70
CA ALA A 328 -17.59 -6.51 -10.51
C ALA A 328 -17.76 -5.04 -10.06
N PRO A 329 -16.69 -4.21 -10.13
CA PRO A 329 -16.64 -2.88 -9.51
C PRO A 329 -17.58 -1.86 -10.15
N THR A 330 -18.00 -2.12 -11.38
CA THR A 330 -18.86 -1.22 -12.14
C THR A 330 -19.93 -2.01 -12.89
N GLU A 331 -21.01 -1.31 -13.24
CA GLU A 331 -22.07 -1.88 -14.07
C GLU A 331 -21.57 -2.27 -15.45
N ILE A 332 -20.61 -1.53 -16.03
CA ILE A 332 -20.03 -1.85 -17.34
C ILE A 332 -19.32 -3.21 -17.30
N LEU A 333 -18.47 -3.43 -16.29
CA LEU A 333 -17.76 -4.70 -16.16
C LEU A 333 -18.71 -5.84 -15.78
N ALA A 334 -19.71 -5.59 -14.93
CA ALA A 334 -20.75 -6.56 -14.61
C ALA A 334 -21.55 -6.98 -15.85
N SER A 335 -21.94 -6.03 -16.72
CA SER A 335 -22.63 -6.31 -17.98
C SER A 335 -21.77 -7.16 -18.93
N GLN A 336 -20.47 -6.88 -19.00
CA GLN A 336 -19.54 -7.67 -19.80
C GLN A 336 -19.43 -9.11 -19.30
N HIS A 337 -19.23 -9.29 -17.99
CA HIS A 337 -19.20 -10.62 -17.37
C HIS A 337 -20.53 -11.34 -17.58
N PHE A 338 -21.67 -10.68 -17.37
CA PHE A 338 -22.98 -11.27 -17.63
C PHE A 338 -23.09 -11.78 -19.07
N LYS A 339 -22.71 -10.98 -20.07
CA LYS A 339 -22.74 -11.39 -21.48
C LYS A 339 -21.83 -12.59 -21.76
N ASN A 340 -20.60 -12.59 -21.26
CA ASN A 340 -19.63 -13.67 -21.46
C ASN A 340 -20.12 -14.98 -20.82
N PHE A 341 -20.53 -14.91 -19.55
CA PHE A 341 -21.04 -16.09 -18.83
C PHE A 341 -22.33 -16.61 -19.46
N SER A 342 -23.27 -15.74 -19.84
CA SER A 342 -24.48 -16.16 -20.54
C SER A 342 -24.17 -16.92 -21.83
N LEU A 343 -23.24 -16.40 -22.66
CA LEU A 343 -22.83 -17.05 -23.90
C LEU A 343 -22.23 -18.45 -23.65
N TRP A 344 -21.34 -18.56 -22.67
CA TRP A 344 -20.67 -19.82 -22.35
C TRP A 344 -21.60 -20.86 -21.71
N PHE A 345 -22.54 -20.42 -20.87
CA PHE A 345 -23.35 -21.29 -20.04
C PHE A 345 -24.69 -21.67 -20.67
N GLU A 346 -25.12 -20.97 -21.72
CA GLU A 346 -26.34 -21.27 -22.47
C GLU A 346 -26.33 -22.70 -23.04
N ALA A 347 -25.21 -23.13 -23.65
CA ALA A 347 -25.06 -24.48 -24.19
C ALA A 347 -25.08 -25.59 -23.11
N LEU A 348 -24.83 -25.23 -21.85
CA LEU A 348 -24.83 -26.14 -20.70
C LEU A 348 -26.19 -26.19 -19.99
N GLY A 349 -27.17 -25.37 -20.41
CA GLY A 349 -28.46 -25.24 -19.74
C GLY A 349 -28.38 -24.54 -18.38
N ILE A 350 -27.31 -23.78 -18.12
CA ILE A 350 -27.11 -23.05 -16.88
C ILE A 350 -27.66 -21.62 -17.03
N LYS A 351 -28.60 -21.25 -16.16
CA LYS A 351 -29.27 -19.97 -16.16
C LYS A 351 -28.43 -18.91 -15.43
N VAL A 352 -28.06 -17.89 -16.19
CA VAL A 352 -27.30 -16.73 -15.71
C VAL A 352 -28.24 -15.54 -15.51
N THR A 353 -28.12 -14.82 -14.40
CA THR A 353 -28.84 -13.55 -14.18
C THR A 353 -27.88 -12.43 -13.76
N SER A 354 -28.31 -11.19 -13.93
CA SER A 354 -27.56 -10.02 -13.48
C SER A 354 -28.33 -9.21 -12.44
N LEU A 355 -27.66 -8.66 -11.43
CA LEU A 355 -28.23 -7.69 -10.50
C LEU A 355 -27.34 -6.45 -10.38
N MET A 356 -27.80 -5.33 -10.94
CA MET A 356 -27.06 -4.07 -11.00
C MET A 356 -27.76 -2.98 -10.17
N GLY A 357 -27.06 -1.88 -9.86
CA GLY A 357 -27.63 -0.77 -9.10
C GLY A 357 -28.73 -0.03 -9.88
N ALA A 358 -28.63 -0.02 -11.20
CA ALA A 358 -29.63 0.54 -12.10
C ALA A 358 -30.96 -0.25 -12.16
N ASP A 359 -31.01 -1.51 -11.71
CA ASP A 359 -32.24 -2.31 -11.72
C ASP A 359 -33.26 -1.76 -10.71
N LYS A 360 -34.47 -1.42 -11.18
CA LYS A 360 -35.55 -0.82 -10.37
C LYS A 360 -36.92 -1.50 -10.58
N GLY A 361 -37.78 -1.37 -9.57
CA GLY A 361 -39.19 -1.77 -9.62
C GLY A 361 -39.39 -3.26 -9.93
N LYS A 362 -40.34 -3.57 -10.81
CA LYS A 362 -40.72 -4.96 -11.16
C LYS A 362 -39.56 -5.78 -11.72
N LYS A 363 -38.68 -5.19 -12.55
CA LYS A 363 -37.53 -5.91 -13.14
C LYS A 363 -36.60 -6.45 -12.05
N ARG A 364 -36.33 -5.62 -11.04
CA ARG A 364 -35.51 -5.99 -9.90
C ARG A 364 -36.15 -7.10 -9.07
N ALA A 365 -37.44 -6.97 -8.75
CA ALA A 365 -38.17 -7.97 -7.98
C ALA A 365 -38.15 -9.35 -8.65
N ILE A 366 -38.30 -9.42 -9.98
CA ILE A 366 -38.20 -10.67 -10.75
C ILE A 366 -36.80 -11.28 -10.62
N LYS A 367 -35.75 -10.46 -10.78
CA LYS A 367 -34.35 -10.91 -10.63
C LYS A 367 -34.07 -11.42 -9.21
N GLU A 368 -34.51 -10.70 -8.19
CA GLU A 368 -34.37 -11.13 -6.78
C GLU A 368 -35.12 -12.45 -6.52
N GLN A 369 -36.31 -12.64 -7.11
CA GLN A 369 -37.05 -13.89 -7.00
C GLN A 369 -36.32 -15.07 -7.69
N LEU A 370 -35.74 -14.86 -8.87
CA LEU A 370 -34.95 -15.88 -9.57
C LEU A 370 -33.71 -16.30 -8.76
N ILE A 371 -33.10 -15.37 -8.03
CA ILE A 371 -31.96 -15.64 -7.16
C ILE A 371 -32.44 -16.42 -5.93
N ALA A 372 -33.52 -15.97 -5.30
CA ALA A 372 -34.07 -16.58 -4.09
C ALA A 372 -34.66 -17.97 -4.33
N SER A 373 -35.19 -18.26 -5.52
CA SER A 373 -35.73 -19.59 -5.87
C SER A 373 -34.65 -20.61 -6.25
N GLY A 374 -33.42 -20.17 -6.46
CA GLY A 374 -32.34 -21.05 -6.97
C GLY A 374 -32.36 -21.27 -8.48
N GLU A 375 -33.34 -20.72 -9.21
CA GLU A 375 -33.41 -20.85 -10.67
C GLU A 375 -32.20 -20.23 -11.37
N ALA A 376 -31.68 -19.12 -10.87
CA ALA A 376 -30.44 -18.54 -11.37
C ALA A 376 -29.25 -19.22 -10.67
N GLN A 377 -28.46 -20.01 -11.40
CA GLN A 377 -27.29 -20.69 -10.83
C GLN A 377 -26.03 -19.81 -10.85
N MET A 378 -25.91 -18.91 -11.83
CA MET A 378 -24.83 -17.93 -11.90
C MET A 378 -25.40 -16.51 -11.81
N ILE A 379 -24.92 -15.74 -10.83
CA ILE A 379 -25.37 -14.38 -10.58
C ILE A 379 -24.20 -13.43 -10.82
N VAL A 380 -24.36 -12.45 -11.70
CA VAL A 380 -23.35 -11.40 -11.93
C VAL A 380 -23.88 -10.07 -11.42
N GLY A 381 -23.11 -9.32 -10.64
CA GLY A 381 -23.61 -8.06 -10.10
C GLY A 381 -22.57 -7.09 -9.59
N THR A 382 -23.05 -5.94 -9.15
CA THR A 382 -22.26 -4.90 -8.49
C THR A 382 -22.51 -4.91 -6.99
N HIS A 383 -22.24 -3.80 -6.31
CA HIS A 383 -22.60 -3.59 -4.90
C HIS A 383 -24.08 -3.86 -4.56
N ALA A 384 -24.96 -3.94 -5.57
CA ALA A 384 -26.36 -4.33 -5.40
C ALA A 384 -26.52 -5.72 -4.75
N LEU A 385 -25.57 -6.65 -4.93
CA LEU A 385 -25.61 -8.00 -4.36
C LEU A 385 -25.58 -8.01 -2.82
N PHE A 386 -25.05 -6.96 -2.19
CA PHE A 386 -24.96 -6.85 -0.73
C PHE A 386 -26.25 -6.38 -0.06
N GLN A 387 -27.19 -5.84 -0.84
CA GLN A 387 -28.38 -5.21 -0.26
C GLN A 387 -29.19 -6.23 0.54
N ALA A 388 -29.76 -5.79 1.66
CA ALA A 388 -30.47 -6.67 2.59
C ALA A 388 -31.61 -7.47 1.92
N SER A 389 -32.23 -6.92 0.86
CA SER A 389 -33.30 -7.56 0.09
C SER A 389 -32.86 -8.81 -0.67
N VAL A 390 -31.60 -8.93 -1.04
CA VAL A 390 -31.10 -10.04 -1.86
C VAL A 390 -30.90 -11.27 -0.97
N LYS A 391 -31.59 -12.36 -1.29
CA LYS A 391 -31.46 -13.65 -0.61
C LYS A 391 -31.07 -14.71 -1.65
N PHE A 392 -29.98 -15.41 -1.40
CA PHE A 392 -29.58 -16.56 -2.20
C PHE A 392 -30.28 -17.81 -1.66
N ASN A 393 -30.53 -18.78 -2.54
CA ASN A 393 -31.03 -20.09 -2.14
C ASN A 393 -29.90 -20.95 -1.53
N SER A 394 -28.74 -20.99 -2.18
CA SER A 394 -27.62 -21.83 -1.74
C SER A 394 -26.28 -21.31 -2.29
N LEU A 395 -25.73 -20.25 -1.70
CA LEU A 395 -24.49 -19.65 -2.20
C LEU A 395 -23.27 -20.53 -1.89
N GLY A 396 -22.58 -21.03 -2.93
CA GLY A 396 -21.43 -21.92 -2.80
C GLY A 396 -20.07 -21.29 -3.14
N LEU A 397 -20.05 -20.33 -4.08
CA LEU A 397 -18.83 -19.66 -4.52
C LEU A 397 -19.08 -18.16 -4.74
N ILE A 398 -18.17 -17.35 -4.20
CA ILE A 398 -18.10 -15.92 -4.41
C ILE A 398 -16.85 -15.62 -5.23
N ILE A 399 -17.03 -14.94 -6.36
CA ILE A 399 -15.95 -14.49 -7.24
C ILE A 399 -15.92 -12.96 -7.19
N ILE A 400 -14.76 -12.38 -6.86
CA ILE A 400 -14.57 -10.93 -6.78
C ILE A 400 -13.54 -10.52 -7.81
N ASP A 401 -13.93 -9.67 -8.76
CA ASP A 401 -13.02 -9.10 -9.75
C ASP A 401 -12.57 -7.68 -9.34
N GLU A 402 -11.27 -7.39 -9.47
CA GLU A 402 -10.64 -6.12 -9.08
C GLU A 402 -10.91 -5.71 -7.61
N GLN A 403 -10.47 -6.56 -6.68
CA GLN A 403 -10.71 -6.42 -5.23
C GLN A 403 -10.48 -5.02 -4.67
N HIS A 404 -9.46 -4.29 -5.14
CA HIS A 404 -9.00 -3.04 -4.54
C HIS A 404 -10.05 -1.91 -4.56
N ARG A 405 -11.15 -2.07 -5.29
CA ARG A 405 -12.28 -1.11 -5.30
C ARG A 405 -13.38 -1.42 -4.28
N PHE A 406 -13.27 -2.50 -3.51
CA PHE A 406 -14.31 -2.95 -2.59
C PHE A 406 -13.85 -2.96 -1.13
N GLY A 407 -14.69 -2.43 -0.25
CA GLY A 407 -14.43 -2.39 1.19
C GLY A 407 -14.46 -3.77 1.84
N VAL A 408 -13.82 -3.90 3.02
CA VAL A 408 -13.83 -5.13 3.82
C VAL A 408 -15.27 -5.52 4.23
N ASP A 409 -16.07 -4.55 4.69
CA ASP A 409 -17.44 -4.75 5.16
C ASP A 409 -18.37 -5.30 4.07
N GLN A 410 -18.14 -4.89 2.83
CA GLN A 410 -18.89 -5.37 1.68
C GLN A 410 -18.65 -6.88 1.49
N ARG A 411 -17.39 -7.32 1.51
CA ARG A 411 -17.05 -8.75 1.36
C ARG A 411 -17.71 -9.61 2.44
N GLN A 412 -17.65 -9.16 3.70
CA GLN A 412 -18.31 -9.84 4.81
C GLN A 412 -19.83 -9.90 4.63
N ALA A 413 -20.46 -8.84 4.11
CA ALA A 413 -21.90 -8.82 3.90
C ALA A 413 -22.37 -9.90 2.91
N LEU A 414 -21.59 -10.24 1.87
CA LEU A 414 -21.92 -11.33 0.94
C LEU A 414 -21.62 -12.71 1.51
N GLN A 415 -20.56 -12.85 2.30
CA GLN A 415 -20.31 -14.08 3.06
C GLN A 415 -21.50 -14.38 4.00
N LYS A 416 -22.03 -13.36 4.68
CA LYS A 416 -23.22 -13.45 5.54
C LYS A 416 -24.53 -13.74 4.79
N LYS A 417 -24.52 -13.80 3.44
CA LYS A 417 -25.69 -14.23 2.64
C LYS A 417 -25.77 -15.74 2.43
N ALA A 418 -24.70 -16.47 2.75
CA ALA A 418 -24.76 -17.92 2.84
C ALA A 418 -25.47 -18.35 4.13
N ASP A 419 -25.80 -19.64 4.25
CA ASP A 419 -26.39 -20.19 5.47
C ASP A 419 -25.48 -19.93 6.69
N GLU A 420 -26.08 -19.68 7.87
CA GLU A 420 -25.38 -19.25 9.10
C GLU A 420 -24.20 -20.15 9.53
N ASN A 421 -24.11 -21.38 9.00
CA ASN A 421 -23.08 -22.35 9.35
C ASN A 421 -22.17 -22.76 8.18
N ILE A 422 -22.31 -22.15 7.00
CA ILE A 422 -21.55 -22.52 5.79
C ILE A 422 -20.81 -21.29 5.27
N MET A 423 -19.49 -21.39 5.21
CA MET A 423 -18.67 -20.40 4.54
C MET A 423 -18.52 -20.76 3.05
N PRO A 424 -19.03 -19.92 2.13
CA PRO A 424 -18.86 -20.15 0.69
C PRO A 424 -17.38 -20.04 0.31
N HIS A 425 -16.98 -20.77 -0.72
CA HIS A 425 -15.65 -20.61 -1.30
C HIS A 425 -15.49 -19.20 -1.86
N GLN A 426 -14.29 -18.64 -1.80
CA GLN A 426 -13.98 -17.30 -2.27
C GLN A 426 -12.81 -17.31 -3.24
N LEU A 427 -13.08 -16.78 -4.43
CA LEU A 427 -12.12 -16.57 -5.48
C LEU A 427 -11.96 -15.07 -5.73
N ILE A 428 -10.75 -14.58 -5.61
CA ILE A 428 -10.42 -13.17 -5.81
C ILE A 428 -9.56 -13.07 -7.05
N MET A 429 -9.92 -12.16 -7.95
CA MET A 429 -9.17 -11.90 -9.18
C MET A 429 -8.66 -10.47 -9.17
N THR A 430 -7.41 -10.30 -9.59
CA THR A 430 -6.85 -8.96 -9.79
C THR A 430 -6.06 -8.90 -11.08
N ALA A 431 -6.21 -7.79 -11.82
CA ALA A 431 -5.35 -7.49 -12.95
C ALA A 431 -4.15 -6.61 -12.57
N THR A 432 -4.18 -5.93 -11.42
CA THR A 432 -2.99 -5.23 -10.92
C THR A 432 -1.95 -6.29 -10.57
N PRO A 433 -0.78 -6.32 -11.21
CA PRO A 433 0.30 -7.19 -10.78
C PRO A 433 0.75 -6.71 -9.40
N ILE A 434 0.95 -7.65 -8.49
CA ILE A 434 1.32 -7.43 -7.10
C ILE A 434 2.62 -8.21 -6.94
N PRO A 435 3.69 -7.59 -6.43
CA PRO A 435 4.92 -8.31 -6.15
C PRO A 435 4.60 -9.51 -5.27
N ARG A 436 5.11 -10.69 -5.62
CA ARG A 436 4.85 -11.93 -4.87
C ARG A 436 5.14 -11.75 -3.38
N THR A 437 6.20 -11.01 -3.04
CA THR A 437 6.55 -10.72 -1.64
C THR A 437 5.50 -9.89 -0.93
N LEU A 438 4.92 -8.89 -1.59
CA LEU A 438 3.82 -8.11 -1.04
C LEU A 438 2.56 -8.95 -0.87
N ALA A 439 2.23 -9.78 -1.88
CA ALA A 439 1.11 -10.72 -1.79
C ALA A 439 1.27 -11.69 -0.60
N MET A 440 2.45 -12.27 -0.42
CA MET A 440 2.76 -13.19 0.68
C MET A 440 2.78 -12.52 2.06
N SER A 441 2.95 -11.19 2.14
CA SER A 441 2.97 -10.43 3.39
C SER A 441 1.59 -10.02 3.85
N VAL A 442 0.77 -9.55 2.91
CA VAL A 442 -0.46 -8.80 3.21
C VAL A 442 -1.72 -9.59 2.87
N TYR A 443 -1.60 -10.54 1.95
CA TYR A 443 -2.66 -11.49 1.61
C TYR A 443 -2.26 -12.92 1.98
N ALA A 444 -1.44 -13.11 3.01
CA ALA A 444 -0.99 -14.44 3.46
C ALA A 444 -2.12 -15.35 3.93
N ASP A 445 -3.28 -14.78 4.26
CA ASP A 445 -4.51 -15.51 4.57
C ASP A 445 -5.17 -16.14 3.33
N LEU A 446 -4.72 -15.74 2.12
CA LEU A 446 -5.17 -16.27 0.84
C LEU A 446 -4.11 -17.19 0.21
N ASP A 447 -4.56 -18.26 -0.44
CA ASP A 447 -3.72 -19.02 -1.37
C ASP A 447 -3.51 -18.20 -2.65
N TYR A 448 -2.29 -18.20 -3.18
CA TYR A 448 -1.91 -17.37 -4.33
C TYR A 448 -1.67 -18.22 -5.57
N SER A 449 -2.33 -17.86 -6.67
CA SER A 449 -2.16 -18.45 -7.99
C SER A 449 -1.81 -17.39 -9.02
N GLN A 450 -0.78 -17.66 -9.80
CA GLN A 450 -0.34 -16.76 -10.86
C GLN A 450 -0.65 -17.35 -12.24
N ILE A 451 -1.24 -16.53 -13.12
CA ILE A 451 -1.35 -16.77 -14.56
C ILE A 451 -0.28 -15.89 -15.24
N ASP A 452 0.87 -16.50 -15.49
CA ASP A 452 2.10 -15.91 -16.04
C ASP A 452 2.22 -16.05 -17.56
N GLU A 453 1.27 -16.71 -18.21
CA GLU A 453 1.19 -16.84 -19.67
C GLU A 453 0.08 -15.96 -20.25
N LEU A 454 0.37 -15.35 -21.41
CA LEU A 454 -0.63 -14.65 -22.21
C LEU A 454 -1.24 -15.63 -23.24
N PRO A 455 -2.55 -15.48 -23.58
CA PRO A 455 -3.17 -16.31 -24.61
C PRO A 455 -2.43 -16.22 -25.96
N PRO A 456 -2.40 -17.31 -26.74
CA PRO A 456 -1.80 -17.32 -28.07
C PRO A 456 -2.46 -16.30 -29.01
N GLY A 457 -1.67 -15.68 -29.89
CA GLY A 457 -2.12 -14.65 -30.83
C GLY A 457 -1.94 -13.20 -30.35
N ARG A 458 -1.56 -12.98 -29.09
CA ARG A 458 -1.31 -11.63 -28.58
C ARG A 458 0.06 -11.11 -29.01
N THR A 459 0.08 -9.98 -29.73
CA THR A 459 1.33 -9.30 -30.09
C THR A 459 1.77 -8.33 -28.99
N PRO A 460 3.07 -8.26 -28.66
CA PRO A 460 3.54 -7.34 -27.64
C PRO A 460 3.40 -5.87 -28.04
N VAL A 461 2.93 -5.03 -27.12
CA VAL A 461 2.71 -3.60 -27.37
C VAL A 461 4.05 -2.85 -27.40
N LYS A 462 4.38 -2.24 -28.53
CA LYS A 462 5.58 -1.40 -28.68
C LYS A 462 5.37 -0.08 -27.94
N THR A 463 6.17 0.17 -26.91
CA THR A 463 6.04 1.37 -26.07
C THR A 463 7.11 2.40 -26.44
N SER A 464 6.73 3.66 -26.61
CA SER A 464 7.68 4.76 -26.85
C SER A 464 7.34 6.00 -26.03
N ILE A 465 8.39 6.74 -25.64
CA ILE A 465 8.28 8.00 -24.89
C ILE A 465 8.48 9.14 -25.88
N ILE A 466 7.49 10.04 -25.97
CA ILE A 466 7.44 11.13 -26.94
C ILE A 466 7.41 12.45 -26.19
N ALA A 467 8.28 13.39 -26.57
CA ALA A 467 8.25 14.75 -26.02
C ALA A 467 7.01 15.50 -26.53
N GLN A 468 6.41 16.34 -25.67
CA GLN A 468 5.22 17.13 -26.01
C GLN A 468 5.42 18.07 -27.21
N SER A 469 6.65 18.45 -27.53
CA SER A 469 7.00 19.21 -28.74
C SER A 469 6.69 18.47 -30.04
N LYS A 470 6.58 17.13 -30.03
CA LYS A 470 6.24 16.30 -31.19
C LYS A 470 4.74 15.96 -31.25
N ARG A 471 3.90 16.69 -30.53
CA ARG A 471 2.45 16.44 -30.47
C ARG A 471 1.79 16.55 -31.85
N ASP A 472 2.20 17.50 -32.68
CA ASP A 472 1.60 17.68 -34.01
C ASP A 472 1.92 16.49 -34.94
N ASP A 473 3.14 15.95 -34.88
CA ASP A 473 3.53 14.73 -35.60
C ASP A 473 2.72 13.51 -35.15
N LEU A 474 2.46 13.41 -33.85
CA LEU A 474 1.61 12.37 -33.27
C LEU A 474 0.18 12.46 -33.80
N ILE A 475 -0.38 13.67 -33.91
CA ILE A 475 -1.73 13.89 -34.44
C ILE A 475 -1.82 13.53 -35.93
N ASN A 476 -0.78 13.79 -36.72
CA ASN A 476 -0.68 13.31 -38.10
C ASN A 476 -0.63 11.77 -38.19
N SER A 477 0.05 11.13 -37.24
CA SER A 477 0.11 9.66 -37.14
C SER A 477 -1.25 9.06 -36.77
N VAL A 478 -1.97 9.70 -35.84
CA VAL A 478 -3.37 9.38 -35.48
C VAL A 478 -4.26 9.44 -36.71
N ARG A 479 -4.16 10.50 -37.53
CA ARG A 479 -4.92 10.63 -38.78
C ARG A 479 -4.68 9.46 -39.73
N THR A 480 -3.43 9.08 -39.91
CA THR A 480 -3.05 7.98 -40.81
C THR A 480 -3.55 6.62 -40.31
N ALA A 481 -3.53 6.40 -38.99
CA ALA A 481 -4.03 5.17 -38.37
C ALA A 481 -5.56 5.06 -38.48
N CYS A 482 -6.30 6.12 -38.16
CA CYS A 482 -7.76 6.14 -38.30
C CYS A 482 -8.20 5.97 -39.77
N ALA A 483 -7.45 6.52 -40.73
CA ALA A 483 -7.70 6.30 -42.16
C ALA A 483 -7.56 4.82 -42.58
N LYS A 484 -6.78 4.02 -41.85
CA LYS A 484 -6.67 2.56 -42.03
C LYS A 484 -7.76 1.77 -41.28
N GLY A 485 -8.73 2.45 -40.68
CA GLY A 485 -9.81 1.83 -39.90
C GLY A 485 -9.40 1.44 -38.47
N GLN A 486 -8.23 1.87 -37.99
CA GLN A 486 -7.79 1.59 -36.64
C GLN A 486 -8.44 2.52 -35.62
N GLN A 487 -8.60 2.01 -34.40
CA GLN A 487 -9.17 2.78 -33.29
C GLN A 487 -8.11 3.12 -32.24
N ILE A 488 -8.27 4.27 -31.60
CA ILE A 488 -7.23 4.90 -30.79
C ILE A 488 -7.81 5.38 -29.46
N TYR A 489 -7.08 5.11 -28.37
CA TYR A 489 -7.35 5.67 -27.05
C TYR A 489 -6.44 6.88 -26.81
N TRP A 490 -7.02 7.97 -26.32
CA TRP A 490 -6.31 9.18 -25.92
C TRP A 490 -6.65 9.54 -24.48
N VAL A 491 -5.74 9.21 -23.55
CA VAL A 491 -5.93 9.37 -22.11
C VAL A 491 -5.31 10.66 -21.63
N CYS A 492 -6.14 11.53 -21.06
CA CYS A 492 -5.73 12.79 -20.46
C CYS A 492 -5.54 12.61 -18.95
N THR A 493 -4.34 12.91 -18.45
CA THR A 493 -4.03 12.88 -17.01
C THR A 493 -3.84 14.31 -16.46
N LEU A 494 -4.23 14.51 -15.20
CA LEU A 494 -4.37 15.82 -14.53
C LEU A 494 -3.09 16.58 -14.30
N ILE A 495 -3.20 17.87 -13.93
CA ILE A 495 -2.12 18.67 -13.33
C ILE A 495 -2.27 18.79 -11.79
N GLU A 496 -3.46 18.60 -11.21
CA GLU A 496 -3.76 18.69 -9.76
C GLU A 496 -4.96 17.80 -9.33
N GLU A 497 -5.11 17.50 -8.03
CA GLU A 497 -6.01 16.46 -7.45
C GLU A 497 -7.55 16.66 -7.60
N SER A 498 -8.03 17.71 -8.28
CA SER A 498 -9.48 17.98 -8.39
C SER A 498 -10.14 17.28 -9.58
N GLU A 499 -11.22 16.53 -9.34
CA GLU A 499 -12.07 15.92 -10.38
C GLU A 499 -12.70 16.93 -11.35
N VAL A 500 -12.86 18.19 -10.94
CA VAL A 500 -13.41 19.26 -11.79
C VAL A 500 -12.45 19.58 -12.94
N LEU A 501 -11.16 19.74 -12.63
CA LEU A 501 -10.10 20.03 -13.59
C LEU A 501 -9.84 18.85 -14.56
N GLN A 502 -10.20 17.61 -14.18
CA GLN A 502 -10.08 16.43 -15.06
C GLN A 502 -10.96 16.55 -16.29
N CYS A 503 -12.21 16.96 -16.05
CA CYS A 503 -13.22 17.07 -17.09
C CYS A 503 -12.84 18.20 -18.05
N GLU A 504 -12.42 19.34 -17.50
CA GLU A 504 -11.99 20.50 -18.30
C GLU A 504 -10.79 20.17 -19.20
N ALA A 505 -9.77 19.45 -18.70
CA ALA A 505 -8.62 19.07 -19.52
C ALA A 505 -8.99 18.10 -20.66
N ALA A 506 -9.88 17.15 -20.40
CA ALA A 506 -10.34 16.20 -21.40
C ALA A 506 -11.26 16.87 -22.45
N GLU A 507 -12.13 17.79 -22.01
CA GLU A 507 -13.00 18.60 -22.88
C GLU A 507 -12.16 19.52 -23.79
N LEU A 508 -11.16 20.23 -23.24
CA LEU A 508 -10.25 21.06 -24.03
C LEU A 508 -9.47 20.25 -25.06
N THR A 509 -8.98 19.07 -24.66
CA THR A 509 -8.26 18.16 -25.57
C THR A 509 -9.18 17.64 -26.66
N PHE A 510 -10.41 17.27 -26.31
CA PHE A 510 -11.44 16.86 -27.25
C PHE A 510 -11.77 17.96 -28.26
N GLU A 511 -12.03 19.19 -27.82
CA GLU A 511 -12.31 20.32 -28.72
C GLU A 511 -11.14 20.61 -29.67
N ASN A 512 -9.90 20.57 -29.14
CA ASN A 512 -8.71 20.81 -29.96
C ASN A 512 -8.52 19.71 -31.01
N LEU A 513 -8.65 18.43 -30.62
CA LEU A 513 -8.55 17.31 -31.55
C LEU A 513 -9.68 17.36 -32.60
N HIS A 514 -10.89 17.73 -32.20
CA HIS A 514 -12.03 17.87 -33.12
C HIS A 514 -11.79 18.98 -34.15
N LYS A 515 -11.12 20.07 -33.77
CA LYS A 515 -10.72 21.14 -34.71
C LYS A 515 -9.60 20.70 -35.66
N GLN A 516 -8.66 19.88 -35.20
CA GLN A 516 -7.49 19.45 -35.98
C GLN A 516 -7.73 18.20 -36.85
N LEU A 517 -8.75 17.40 -36.51
CA LEU A 517 -9.11 16.15 -37.17
C LEU A 517 -10.62 16.15 -37.51
N PRO A 518 -11.11 17.08 -38.34
CA PRO A 518 -12.54 17.18 -38.67
C PRO A 518 -13.08 15.95 -39.42
N GLU A 519 -12.21 15.17 -40.05
CA GLU A 519 -12.54 13.94 -40.79
C GLU A 519 -12.69 12.69 -39.89
N ILE A 520 -12.36 12.77 -38.60
CA ILE A 520 -12.33 11.62 -37.68
C ILE A 520 -13.49 11.71 -36.70
N SER A 521 -14.16 10.59 -36.47
CA SER A 521 -15.17 10.49 -35.41
C SER A 521 -14.51 10.38 -34.04
N ILE A 522 -14.63 11.44 -33.23
CA ILE A 522 -14.04 11.55 -31.90
C ILE A 522 -15.14 11.46 -30.84
N GLY A 523 -14.92 10.64 -29.82
CA GLY A 523 -15.78 10.54 -28.64
C GLY A 523 -15.07 11.03 -27.39
N LEU A 524 -15.84 11.54 -26.42
CA LEU A 524 -15.35 11.98 -25.12
C LEU A 524 -15.97 11.12 -24.01
N VAL A 525 -15.15 10.66 -23.06
CA VAL A 525 -15.60 9.98 -21.84
C VAL A 525 -14.90 10.56 -20.62
N HIS A 526 -15.65 11.12 -19.68
CA HIS A 526 -15.11 11.58 -18.39
C HIS A 526 -16.04 11.27 -17.22
N GLY A 527 -15.52 11.35 -15.99
CA GLY A 527 -16.20 10.91 -14.77
C GLY A 527 -17.58 11.52 -14.52
N ARG A 528 -17.82 12.77 -14.97
CA ARG A 528 -19.06 13.52 -14.73
C ARG A 528 -20.18 13.28 -15.74
N MET A 529 -19.91 12.58 -16.85
CA MET A 529 -20.96 12.25 -17.82
C MET A 529 -22.01 11.32 -17.21
N LYS A 530 -23.27 11.46 -17.66
CA LYS A 530 -24.34 10.56 -17.22
C LYS A 530 -24.05 9.13 -17.70
N ALA A 531 -24.47 8.13 -16.93
CA ALA A 531 -24.23 6.72 -17.25
C ALA A 531 -24.69 6.34 -18.67
N ALA A 532 -25.89 6.80 -19.07
CA ALA A 532 -26.42 6.54 -20.40
C ALA A 532 -25.59 7.19 -21.54
N GLU A 533 -25.06 8.40 -21.32
CA GLU A 533 -24.20 9.09 -22.31
C GLU A 533 -22.85 8.37 -22.46
N LYS A 534 -22.25 7.96 -21.34
CA LYS A 534 -21.01 7.16 -21.34
C LYS A 534 -21.19 5.85 -22.11
N GLU A 535 -22.28 5.14 -21.83
CA GLU A 535 -22.59 3.86 -22.46
C GLU A 535 -22.76 4.02 -23.98
N LEU A 536 -23.44 5.09 -24.44
CA LEU A 536 -23.58 5.39 -25.86
C LEU A 536 -22.23 5.64 -26.55
N VAL A 537 -21.36 6.47 -25.96
CA VAL A 537 -20.04 6.78 -26.56
C VAL A 537 -19.15 5.52 -26.56
N ILE A 538 -19.17 4.75 -25.47
CA ILE A 538 -18.42 3.49 -25.34
C ILE A 538 -18.89 2.47 -26.36
N ASN A 539 -20.21 2.30 -26.55
CA ASN A 539 -20.75 1.38 -27.54
C ASN A 539 -20.41 1.85 -28.96
N GLY A 540 -20.49 3.16 -29.25
CA GLY A 540 -20.04 3.70 -30.53
C GLY A 540 -18.56 3.44 -30.81
N PHE A 541 -17.71 3.55 -29.78
CA PHE A 541 -16.30 3.16 -29.90
C PHE A 541 -16.12 1.65 -30.02
N LYS A 542 -16.98 0.81 -29.44
CA LYS A 542 -16.89 -0.63 -29.65
C LYS A 542 -17.29 -1.06 -31.05
N ASP A 543 -18.31 -0.40 -31.61
CA ASP A 543 -18.89 -0.72 -32.92
C ASP A 543 -18.12 -0.09 -34.08
N GLY A 544 -17.07 0.70 -33.80
CA GLY A 544 -16.24 1.35 -34.81
C GLY A 544 -16.79 2.67 -35.34
N THR A 545 -17.94 3.14 -34.85
CA THR A 545 -18.51 4.44 -35.25
C THR A 545 -17.73 5.61 -34.68
N THR A 546 -17.08 5.41 -33.53
CA THR A 546 -16.07 6.32 -32.97
C THR A 546 -14.68 5.74 -33.21
N GLN A 547 -13.79 6.51 -33.83
CA GLN A 547 -12.43 6.08 -34.16
C GLN A 547 -11.40 6.52 -33.11
N LEU A 548 -11.61 7.67 -32.47
CA LEU A 548 -10.73 8.19 -31.43
C LEU A 548 -11.52 8.44 -30.14
N LEU A 549 -11.13 7.79 -29.05
CA LEU A 549 -11.75 7.99 -27.73
C LEU A 549 -10.85 8.83 -26.84
N VAL A 550 -11.25 10.07 -26.59
CA VAL A 550 -10.63 10.94 -25.59
C VAL A 550 -11.25 10.66 -24.24
N ALA A 551 -10.44 10.39 -23.23
CA ALA A 551 -11.00 10.20 -21.90
C ALA A 551 -10.02 10.51 -20.76
N THR A 552 -10.58 10.55 -19.55
CA THR A 552 -9.80 10.58 -18.32
C THR A 552 -9.43 9.17 -17.85
N THR A 553 -8.74 9.06 -16.71
CA THR A 553 -8.35 7.80 -16.05
C THR A 553 -9.53 6.86 -15.73
N VAL A 554 -10.77 7.31 -15.95
CA VAL A 554 -12.00 6.50 -15.81
C VAL A 554 -12.07 5.34 -16.83
N ILE A 555 -11.29 5.35 -17.93
CA ILE A 555 -11.17 4.15 -18.82
C ILE A 555 -10.44 2.97 -18.15
N GLU A 556 -9.90 3.11 -16.93
CA GLU A 556 -9.43 1.96 -16.16
C GLU A 556 -10.46 0.80 -16.13
N VAL A 557 -11.75 1.09 -16.36
CA VAL A 557 -12.83 0.12 -16.33
C VAL A 557 -13.34 -0.28 -17.73
N GLY A 558 -12.77 -1.35 -18.26
CA GLY A 558 -13.56 -2.48 -18.76
C GLY A 558 -13.87 -2.60 -20.25
N VAL A 559 -13.75 -1.57 -21.09
CA VAL A 559 -14.16 -1.72 -22.50
C VAL A 559 -13.10 -2.49 -23.30
N ASP A 560 -13.50 -3.66 -23.81
CA ASP A 560 -12.69 -4.49 -24.71
C ASP A 560 -12.99 -4.14 -26.16
N VAL A 561 -12.00 -3.60 -26.88
CA VAL A 561 -12.10 -3.23 -28.30
C VAL A 561 -10.93 -3.89 -29.06
N PRO A 562 -11.15 -5.04 -29.72
CA PRO A 562 -10.09 -5.77 -30.43
C PRO A 562 -9.38 -4.97 -31.52
N ASN A 563 -10.08 -4.03 -32.15
CA ASN A 563 -9.56 -3.18 -33.23
C ASN A 563 -8.80 -1.92 -32.71
N ALA A 564 -8.75 -1.71 -31.39
CA ALA A 564 -7.95 -0.63 -30.81
C ALA A 564 -6.46 -1.02 -30.77
N SER A 565 -5.66 -0.28 -31.53
CA SER A 565 -4.23 -0.58 -31.72
C SER A 565 -3.29 0.47 -31.14
N ILE A 566 -3.75 1.69 -30.88
CA ILE A 566 -2.89 2.77 -30.36
C ILE A 566 -3.45 3.30 -29.04
N MET A 567 -2.59 3.35 -28.02
CA MET A 567 -2.85 3.96 -26.71
C MET A 567 -1.93 5.18 -26.55
N ILE A 568 -2.51 6.36 -26.38
CA ILE A 568 -1.79 7.62 -26.14
C ILE A 568 -2.10 8.07 -24.71
N ILE A 569 -1.06 8.31 -23.92
CA ILE A 569 -1.20 8.77 -22.53
C ILE A 569 -0.49 10.10 -22.38
N GLU A 570 -1.24 11.16 -22.08
CA GLU A 570 -0.69 12.47 -21.77
C GLU A 570 -0.23 12.58 -20.32
N ASN A 571 0.90 13.24 -20.09
CA ASN A 571 1.51 13.48 -18.77
C ASN A 571 1.62 12.20 -17.90
N PRO A 572 2.17 11.10 -18.45
CA PRO A 572 2.19 9.80 -17.79
C PRO A 572 2.96 9.80 -16.47
N GLU A 573 3.83 10.81 -16.23
CA GLU A 573 4.56 10.97 -14.97
C GLU A 573 3.68 11.04 -13.72
N ARG A 574 2.40 11.34 -13.91
CA ARG A 574 1.41 11.53 -12.86
C ARG A 574 0.62 10.27 -12.52
N LEU A 575 0.77 9.23 -13.33
CA LEU A 575 0.16 7.94 -13.08
C LEU A 575 1.11 7.00 -12.33
N GLY A 576 0.54 6.03 -11.64
CA GLY A 576 1.28 4.85 -11.18
C GLY A 576 1.75 3.96 -12.33
N LEU A 577 2.84 3.23 -12.12
CA LEU A 577 3.33 2.30 -13.16
C LEU A 577 2.28 1.20 -13.43
N SER A 578 1.60 0.73 -12.39
CA SER A 578 0.47 -0.19 -12.49
C SER A 578 -0.66 0.37 -13.37
N GLN A 579 -1.03 1.63 -13.20
CA GLN A 579 -2.09 2.29 -13.99
C GLN A 579 -1.68 2.45 -15.45
N ILE A 580 -0.44 2.89 -15.72
CA ILE A 580 0.08 2.99 -17.10
C ILE A 580 0.07 1.62 -17.76
N HIS A 581 0.47 0.58 -17.03
CA HIS A 581 0.45 -0.78 -17.54
C HIS A 581 -0.97 -1.29 -17.81
N GLN A 582 -1.94 -1.03 -16.93
CA GLN A 582 -3.34 -1.37 -17.17
C GLN A 582 -3.89 -0.68 -18.43
N LEU A 583 -3.59 0.61 -18.62
CA LEU A 583 -3.96 1.34 -19.82
C LEU A 583 -3.28 0.74 -21.06
N ARG A 584 -1.98 0.44 -20.99
CA ARG A 584 -1.25 -0.26 -22.07
C ARG A 584 -1.90 -1.60 -22.42
N GLY A 585 -2.40 -2.35 -21.44
CA GLY A 585 -3.09 -3.63 -21.63
C GLY A 585 -4.47 -3.53 -22.27
N ARG A 586 -5.01 -2.32 -22.49
CA ARG A 586 -6.27 -2.09 -23.22
C ARG A 586 -6.11 -2.17 -24.75
N VAL A 587 -4.88 -2.09 -25.27
CA VAL A 587 -4.55 -2.30 -26.67
C VAL A 587 -3.79 -3.61 -26.87
N GLY A 588 -3.63 -4.07 -28.11
CA GLY A 588 -2.93 -5.33 -28.40
C GLY A 588 -3.76 -6.56 -28.08
N ARG A 589 -5.06 -6.53 -28.43
CA ARG A 589 -5.98 -7.68 -28.27
C ARG A 589 -6.28 -8.41 -29.58
N GLY A 590 -5.95 -7.81 -30.72
CA GLY A 590 -6.01 -8.46 -32.04
C GLY A 590 -4.63 -8.77 -32.62
N ASN A 591 -4.62 -9.24 -33.86
CA ASN A 591 -3.39 -9.56 -34.62
C ASN A 591 -2.65 -8.32 -35.16
N ILE A 592 -3.15 -7.12 -34.86
CA ILE A 592 -2.61 -5.84 -35.34
C ILE A 592 -1.50 -5.39 -34.39
N GLU A 593 -0.34 -5.01 -34.95
CA GLU A 593 0.73 -4.39 -34.17
C GLU A 593 0.20 -3.19 -33.39
N SER A 594 0.41 -3.21 -32.07
CA SER A 594 -0.14 -2.21 -31.17
C SER A 594 0.95 -1.34 -30.54
N PHE A 595 0.63 -0.08 -30.31
CA PHE A 595 1.56 0.94 -29.84
C PHE A 595 1.04 1.63 -28.57
N CYS A 596 1.95 1.88 -27.63
CA CYS A 596 1.69 2.70 -26.44
C CYS A 596 2.63 3.91 -26.44
N LEU A 597 2.06 5.10 -26.51
CA LEU A 597 2.77 6.36 -26.71
C LEU A 597 2.60 7.23 -25.46
N LEU A 598 3.73 7.47 -24.78
CA LEU A 598 3.80 8.19 -23.51
C LEU A 598 4.23 9.65 -23.79
N LEU A 599 3.28 10.59 -23.78
CA LEU A 599 3.53 11.99 -24.11
C LEU A 599 3.96 12.78 -22.87
N VAL A 600 5.25 13.14 -22.80
CA VAL A 600 5.89 13.75 -21.64
C VAL A 600 6.23 15.23 -21.85
N LYS A 601 6.14 16.03 -20.80
CA LYS A 601 6.62 17.42 -20.81
C LYS A 601 8.15 17.48 -20.91
N SER A 602 8.67 18.59 -21.43
CA SER A 602 10.09 18.91 -21.30
C SER A 602 10.45 19.08 -19.81
N ASP A 603 11.61 18.55 -19.40
CA ASP A 603 12.18 18.60 -18.04
C ASP A 603 11.60 17.61 -17.00
N LEU A 604 11.77 16.30 -17.25
CA LEU A 604 11.48 15.26 -16.27
C LEU A 604 12.60 15.12 -15.23
N SER A 605 12.24 14.90 -13.96
CA SER A 605 13.21 14.50 -12.93
C SER A 605 13.81 13.12 -13.25
N LYS A 606 15.03 12.85 -12.77
CA LYS A 606 15.69 11.54 -12.98
C LYS A 606 14.83 10.36 -12.48
N GLN A 607 14.15 10.54 -11.35
CA GLN A 607 13.25 9.51 -10.79
C GLN A 607 12.07 9.22 -11.72
N VAL A 608 11.43 10.27 -12.26
CA VAL A 608 10.30 10.13 -13.18
C VAL A 608 10.74 9.51 -14.50
N SER A 609 11.90 9.91 -15.03
CA SER A 609 12.47 9.31 -16.24
C SER A 609 12.71 7.82 -16.06
N ASN A 610 13.37 7.42 -14.96
CA ASN A 610 13.62 6.00 -14.66
C ASN A 610 12.32 5.20 -14.56
N ARG A 611 11.27 5.77 -13.95
CA ARG A 611 9.93 5.15 -13.88
C ARG A 611 9.35 4.87 -15.26
N LEU A 612 9.35 5.85 -16.16
CA LEU A 612 8.80 5.67 -17.50
C LEU A 612 9.66 4.72 -18.36
N GLU A 613 10.97 4.68 -18.14
CA GLU A 613 11.84 3.69 -18.79
C GLU A 613 11.52 2.25 -18.39
N VAL A 614 11.08 2.00 -17.15
CA VAL A 614 10.60 0.68 -16.74
C VAL A 614 9.43 0.23 -17.61
N ILE A 615 8.44 1.10 -17.86
CA ILE A 615 7.29 0.79 -18.74
C ILE A 615 7.73 0.56 -20.19
N ARG A 616 8.73 1.32 -20.66
CA ARG A 616 9.26 1.16 -22.03
C ARG A 616 9.98 -0.17 -22.22
N ASN A 617 10.79 -0.57 -21.23
CA ASN A 617 11.69 -1.71 -21.34
C ASN A 617 11.04 -3.04 -20.93
N HIS A 618 10.02 -3.00 -20.08
CA HIS A 618 9.34 -4.20 -19.58
C HIS A 618 7.89 -4.26 -20.03
N GLN A 619 7.47 -5.44 -20.50
CA GLN A 619 6.09 -5.73 -20.86
C GLN A 619 5.37 -6.53 -19.78
N ASP A 620 6.12 -7.35 -19.05
CA ASP A 620 5.61 -8.15 -17.95
C ASP A 620 5.17 -7.25 -16.79
N GLY A 621 3.88 -7.33 -16.46
CA GLY A 621 3.30 -6.60 -15.35
C GLY A 621 3.89 -6.91 -13.99
N PHE A 622 4.31 -8.15 -13.77
CA PHE A 622 4.91 -8.56 -12.50
C PHE A 622 6.23 -7.83 -12.27
N ILE A 623 7.08 -7.75 -13.31
CA ILE A 623 8.34 -7.01 -13.25
C ILE A 623 8.06 -5.51 -13.01
N ILE A 624 7.05 -4.96 -13.69
CA ILE A 624 6.66 -3.55 -13.51
C ILE A 624 6.21 -3.29 -12.09
N ALA A 625 5.41 -4.17 -11.49
CA ALA A 625 4.95 -4.01 -10.12
C ALA A 625 6.08 -4.16 -9.09
N GLU A 626 7.04 -5.07 -9.31
CA GLU A 626 8.24 -5.15 -8.46
C GLU A 626 9.04 -3.84 -8.53
N LYS A 627 9.25 -3.30 -9.73
CA LYS A 627 9.95 -2.02 -9.92
C LYS A 627 9.16 -0.83 -9.37
N ASP A 628 7.83 -0.82 -9.46
CA ASP A 628 7.00 0.23 -8.84
C ASP A 628 7.12 0.20 -7.33
N LEU A 629 7.11 -1.00 -6.72
CA LEU A 629 7.32 -1.18 -5.30
C LEU A 629 8.71 -0.70 -4.87
N GLU A 630 9.77 -1.03 -5.62
CA GLU A 630 11.14 -0.54 -5.37
C GLU A 630 11.24 0.99 -5.41
N ILE A 631 10.53 1.63 -6.33
CA ILE A 631 10.64 3.08 -6.56
C ILE A 631 9.78 3.89 -5.59
N ARG A 632 8.55 3.43 -5.28
CA ARG A 632 7.59 4.15 -4.42
C ARG A 632 7.64 3.72 -2.95
N GLY A 633 8.11 2.51 -2.66
CA GLY A 633 7.98 1.89 -1.35
C GLY A 633 6.58 1.34 -1.09
N ALA A 634 6.48 0.39 -0.16
CA ALA A 634 5.24 -0.37 0.07
C ALA A 634 4.06 0.45 0.63
N GLY A 635 4.35 1.51 1.40
CA GLY A 635 3.32 2.32 2.06
C GLY A 635 2.41 3.10 1.11
N GLU A 636 2.94 3.57 -0.03
CA GLU A 636 2.16 4.29 -1.05
C GLU A 636 1.38 3.32 -1.97
N VAL A 637 1.98 2.18 -2.34
CA VAL A 637 1.36 1.18 -3.23
C VAL A 637 0.09 0.58 -2.60
N MET A 638 0.04 0.46 -1.28
CA MET A 638 -1.07 -0.13 -0.52
C MET A 638 -2.21 0.85 -0.19
N GLY A 639 -2.06 2.16 -0.44
CA GLY A 639 -3.11 3.12 -0.10
C GLY A 639 -3.38 3.24 1.42
N THR A 640 -2.33 3.15 2.24
CA THR A 640 -2.31 3.13 3.73
C THR A 640 -3.07 4.24 4.47
N ARG A 641 -3.76 5.15 3.79
CA ARG A 641 -4.62 6.17 4.40
C ARG A 641 -6.11 5.79 4.51
N GLN A 642 -6.58 4.77 3.80
CA GLN A 642 -8.02 4.46 3.73
C GLN A 642 -8.46 3.12 4.34
N THR A 643 -7.55 2.16 4.52
CA THR A 643 -7.86 0.85 5.11
C THR A 643 -7.07 0.67 6.39
N GLY A 644 -7.73 0.25 7.48
CA GLY A 644 -7.11 -0.06 8.77
C GLY A 644 -6.21 -1.30 8.73
N GLU A 645 -5.43 -1.48 7.66
CA GLU A 645 -4.45 -2.54 7.50
C GLU A 645 -3.16 -2.16 8.25
N ALA A 646 -2.56 -3.17 8.89
CA ALA A 646 -1.49 -3.00 9.85
C ALA A 646 -0.24 -2.37 9.19
N SER A 647 0.06 -1.13 9.55
CA SER A 647 1.30 -0.46 9.15
C SER A 647 2.48 -1.07 9.90
N PHE A 648 3.47 -1.57 9.17
CA PHE A 648 4.76 -1.95 9.74
C PHE A 648 5.43 -0.75 10.42
N ARG A 649 5.90 -0.93 11.65
CA ARG A 649 6.59 0.08 12.47
C ARG A 649 8.07 0.17 12.15
N ILE A 650 8.70 -0.96 11.80
CA ILE A 650 10.15 -1.05 11.53
C ILE A 650 10.42 -1.56 10.13
N VAL A 651 9.68 -2.60 9.72
CA VAL A 651 9.89 -3.30 8.46
C VAL A 651 9.58 -2.39 7.29
N ASP A 652 10.48 -2.41 6.32
CA ASP A 652 10.22 -1.94 4.96
C ASP A 652 10.20 -3.16 4.04
N LEU A 653 9.05 -3.43 3.41
CA LEU A 653 8.84 -4.66 2.62
C LEU A 653 9.80 -4.80 1.43
N VAL A 654 10.38 -3.69 0.95
CA VAL A 654 11.36 -3.69 -0.14
C VAL A 654 12.76 -3.93 0.42
N ARG A 655 13.18 -3.10 1.39
CA ARG A 655 14.51 -3.20 2.01
C ARG A 655 14.72 -4.57 2.64
N ASP A 656 13.69 -5.08 3.31
CA ASP A 656 13.77 -6.27 4.17
C ASP A 656 13.32 -7.56 3.44
N LYS A 657 13.24 -7.52 2.10
CA LYS A 657 12.79 -8.65 1.25
C LYS A 657 13.53 -9.96 1.56
N CYS A 658 14.79 -9.91 1.98
CA CYS A 658 15.58 -11.09 2.30
C CYS A 658 15.10 -11.84 3.54
N TRP A 659 14.37 -11.19 4.46
CA TRP A 659 13.94 -11.78 5.74
C TRP A 659 12.62 -12.57 5.66
N PHE A 660 11.88 -12.47 4.54
CA PHE A 660 10.57 -13.13 4.40
C PHE A 660 10.61 -14.64 4.57
N SER A 661 11.57 -15.30 3.95
CA SER A 661 11.67 -16.77 4.03
C SER A 661 11.95 -17.23 5.46
N GLN A 662 12.76 -16.48 6.21
CA GLN A 662 13.04 -16.80 7.61
C GLN A 662 11.83 -16.52 8.51
N ALA A 663 11.11 -15.42 8.27
CA ALA A 663 9.88 -15.11 8.99
C ALA A 663 8.77 -16.15 8.74
N GLU A 664 8.69 -16.71 7.52
CA GLU A 664 7.75 -17.80 7.20
C GLU A 664 8.08 -19.09 7.98
N GLN A 665 9.35 -19.52 7.95
CA GLN A 665 9.82 -20.68 8.72
C GLN A 665 9.57 -20.50 10.22
N LEU A 666 9.86 -19.31 10.75
CA LEU A 666 9.66 -19.01 12.16
C LEU A 666 8.17 -18.98 12.53
N ALA A 667 7.31 -18.45 11.66
CA ALA A 667 5.87 -18.47 11.88
C ALA A 667 5.33 -19.91 11.92
N GLU A 668 5.80 -20.81 11.05
CA GLU A 668 5.43 -22.23 11.09
C GLU A 668 5.83 -22.91 12.41
N ILE A 669 7.02 -22.60 12.93
CA ILE A 669 7.47 -23.10 14.25
C ILE A 669 6.54 -22.56 15.36
N LEU A 670 6.23 -21.26 15.34
CA LEU A 670 5.38 -20.61 16.34
C LEU A 670 3.90 -21.03 16.28
N MET A 671 3.45 -21.64 15.18
CA MET A 671 2.11 -22.24 15.09
C MET A 671 1.99 -23.56 15.86
N GLN A 672 3.10 -24.17 16.29
CA GLN A 672 3.09 -25.35 17.15
C GLN A 672 2.57 -25.02 18.55
N GLU A 673 1.94 -25.99 19.22
CA GLU A 673 1.32 -25.75 20.53
C GLU A 673 2.35 -25.49 21.64
N SER A 674 3.56 -26.03 21.50
CA SER A 674 4.69 -25.82 22.42
C SER A 674 5.15 -24.37 22.50
N GLU A 675 4.90 -23.56 21.47
CA GLU A 675 5.35 -22.16 21.37
C GLU A 675 4.20 -21.16 21.55
N SER A 676 3.09 -21.59 22.15
CA SER A 676 1.88 -20.77 22.32
C SER A 676 2.11 -19.46 23.11
N ILE A 677 3.02 -19.47 24.08
CA ILE A 677 3.37 -18.30 24.89
C ILE A 677 4.11 -17.27 24.03
N GLN A 678 5.14 -17.69 23.31
CA GLN A 678 5.96 -16.85 22.42
C GLN A 678 5.09 -16.27 21.30
N ARG A 679 4.23 -17.10 20.70
CA ARG A 679 3.24 -16.68 19.71
C ARG A 679 2.37 -15.53 20.25
N GLN A 680 1.80 -15.69 21.44
CA GLN A 680 0.94 -14.65 22.01
C GLN A 680 1.72 -13.36 22.32
N GLN A 681 2.91 -13.46 22.89
CA GLN A 681 3.75 -12.29 23.18
C GLN A 681 4.13 -11.51 21.94
N LEU A 682 4.47 -12.23 20.86
CA LEU A 682 4.87 -11.62 19.59
C LEU A 682 3.67 -10.91 18.92
N LEU A 683 2.47 -11.50 18.97
CA LEU A 683 1.23 -10.84 18.54
C LEU A 683 0.90 -9.60 19.39
N ASP A 684 1.02 -9.70 20.71
CA ASP A 684 0.76 -8.59 21.64
C ASP A 684 1.69 -7.38 21.36
N ASN A 685 2.95 -7.64 21.02
CA ASN A 685 3.96 -6.60 20.76
C ASN A 685 3.71 -5.82 19.46
N TRP A 686 3.46 -6.55 18.37
CA TRP A 686 3.50 -5.99 17.02
C TRP A 686 2.11 -5.67 16.47
N ILE A 687 1.14 -6.56 16.71
CA ILE A 687 -0.23 -6.41 16.22
C ILE A 687 -1.10 -5.68 17.25
N GLY A 688 -0.95 -6.02 18.53
CA GLY A 688 -1.73 -5.47 19.65
C GLY A 688 -3.22 -5.85 19.63
N TYR A 689 -3.91 -5.61 20.75
CA TYR A 689 -5.36 -5.87 20.93
C TYR A 689 -6.29 -5.03 20.01
N LYS A 690 -5.74 -4.19 19.13
CA LYS A 690 -6.48 -3.31 18.19
C LYS A 690 -6.64 -3.90 16.80
N VAL A 691 -6.67 -5.21 16.72
CA VAL A 691 -7.30 -5.92 15.61
C VAL A 691 -8.65 -6.41 16.14
N GLU A 692 -9.55 -5.47 16.41
CA GLU A 692 -10.98 -5.73 16.17
C GLU A 692 -11.16 -5.88 14.65
N TYR A 693 -10.58 -6.92 14.05
CA TYR A 693 -11.14 -7.46 12.83
C TYR A 693 -12.31 -8.34 13.27
N SER A 694 -13.36 -7.65 13.73
CA SER A 694 -14.71 -8.16 13.93
C SER A 694 -14.80 -9.54 14.60
N ASP A 695 -14.61 -9.59 15.91
CA ASP A 695 -15.57 -10.31 16.75
C ASP A 695 -16.90 -9.54 16.70
N VAL A 696 -17.62 -9.72 15.59
CA VAL A 696 -19.06 -9.55 15.54
C VAL A 696 -19.55 -10.74 14.75
N GLY A 697 -19.84 -11.81 15.52
CA GLY A 697 -20.33 -13.08 15.04
C GLY A 697 -21.68 -13.02 14.33
#